data_AF-A0A1W9KZR1-F1
#
_entry.id   AF-A0A1W9KZR1-F1
#
_cell.length_a   1.000
_cell.length_b   1.000
_cell.length_c   1.000
_cell.angle_alpha   90.00
_cell.angle_beta   90.00
_cell.angle_gamma   90.00
#
_symmetry.space_group_name_H-M   'P 1'
#
loop_
_entity.id
_entity.type
_entity.pdbx_description
1 polymer ?
#
loop_
_entity_poly.entity_id
_entity_poly.type
_entity_poly.pdbx_seq_one_letter_code
_entity_poly.pdbx_strand_id
1 'polypeptide(L)'
;MAVPATPSILLGVLQLLDGAVVLPIESLRQGIHQALGVQGVDLLTRNQGGRDAFAASFQWALYHLKASGLITSPSRGSYAITALGRALLAQQPARLTVRKFRGEAQSWRYEVLATKPLPKSRSVASKLAHSSSKKMMPNAIELEAISPIATRAEERFVQFFVAKSSSSSKPVKRLLARQNYLARIFIGSEVDERTLRADTAFDESQLPPSKTGHDLQVAFCPLDTSAAPDQILPGQVQTIHLPKAGPSSVAEFSFATHASGLAFRARVLILHHNRILQTLMLSTPQTGADLALRQENRLSPAFASSACEPVADLAIVVNDSPAGVPGITTLANGAATFSEPAGLDVLVKTIEDLLSDTNISTAGQTLQLDHPKLVALLVQLATQGFALMRELGRQINLADLAQAARIQVVEARAKAYLPVEFVYMGKPPNIKAKLCPNAKAALLDAGACNAATCKYASNAKYVCPAAFWGFSKCIERHPFGKSDGHVFQIPQPGADSLAPFKAALLAASARVAATDMIGPDGLLSALTALAPKVRLAKSWDAWQKSILVKPAATLLVLLPHTDNSPDFLNTPALEIQKKWLTSVQLSSDYVEPPTQSGPGPVVLLLGCSTALADVPFLNFVREFKEAGASIVLGTLATVHGTHATRFARTLLEKIKIKGTGRAFDEILLEVKREMLADGDPFVLSLAAYGNSSWRIQA
;
A
#
# COMPACT_ATOMS: atom_id res chain seq x y z
N MET A 1 20.97 -27.85 -28.55
CA MET A 1 19.71 -28.53 -28.19
C MET A 1 19.06 -27.72 -27.07
N ALA A 2 17.75 -27.84 -26.89
CA ALA A 2 16.97 -26.88 -26.10
C ALA A 2 16.89 -27.30 -24.62
N VAL A 3 16.97 -26.32 -23.71
CA VAL A 3 16.61 -26.48 -22.29
C VAL A 3 15.27 -27.23 -22.20
N PRO A 4 15.14 -28.29 -21.36
CA PRO A 4 13.91 -29.07 -21.29
C PRO A 4 12.69 -28.19 -21.07
N ALA A 5 11.63 -28.44 -21.84
CA ALA A 5 10.41 -27.68 -21.72
C ALA A 5 9.86 -27.78 -20.28
N THR A 6 9.43 -26.65 -19.72
CA THR A 6 8.93 -26.54 -18.34
C THR A 6 7.89 -27.61 -17.95
N PRO A 7 6.96 -28.04 -18.84
CA PRO A 7 6.04 -29.13 -18.54
C PRO A 7 6.70 -30.48 -18.23
N SER A 8 7.83 -30.78 -18.85
CA SER A 8 8.59 -32.02 -18.63
C SER A 8 9.30 -31.98 -17.28
N ILE A 9 9.80 -30.81 -16.87
CA ILE A 9 10.42 -30.61 -15.56
C ILE A 9 9.37 -30.75 -14.45
N LEU A 10 8.17 -30.16 -14.62
CA LEU A 10 7.07 -30.26 -13.65
C LEU A 10 6.64 -31.70 -13.39
N LEU A 11 6.44 -32.49 -14.47
CA LEU A 11 6.07 -33.91 -14.36
C LEU A 11 7.18 -34.74 -13.74
N GLY A 12 8.43 -34.56 -14.20
CA GLY A 12 9.57 -35.30 -13.69
C GLY A 12 9.78 -35.08 -12.18
N VAL A 13 9.58 -33.86 -11.68
CA VAL A 13 9.75 -33.56 -10.24
C VAL A 13 8.73 -34.33 -9.40
N LEU A 14 7.48 -34.38 -9.84
CA LEU A 14 6.46 -35.16 -9.14
C LEU A 14 6.78 -36.66 -9.17
N GLN A 15 7.17 -37.19 -10.33
CA GLN A 15 7.52 -38.61 -10.48
C GLN A 15 8.69 -39.02 -9.57
N LEU A 16 9.74 -38.20 -9.47
CA LEU A 16 10.87 -38.45 -8.57
C LEU A 16 10.48 -38.41 -7.09
N LEU A 17 9.57 -37.49 -6.71
CA LEU A 17 9.11 -37.36 -5.34
C LEU A 17 8.10 -38.45 -4.93
N ASP A 18 7.46 -39.13 -5.87
CA ASP A 18 6.55 -40.24 -5.56
C ASP A 18 7.30 -41.49 -5.08
N GLY A 19 8.51 -41.71 -5.61
CA GLY A 19 9.39 -42.82 -5.20
C GLY A 19 10.16 -42.61 -3.89
N ALA A 20 9.97 -41.49 -3.19
CA ALA A 20 10.75 -41.14 -1.99
C ALA A 20 9.92 -40.42 -0.92
N VAL A 21 10.28 -40.61 0.36
CA VAL A 21 9.59 -39.95 1.48
C VAL A 21 9.88 -38.44 1.50
N VAL A 22 11.16 -38.07 1.33
CA VAL A 22 11.66 -36.69 1.22
C VAL A 22 12.94 -36.72 0.38
N LEU A 23 13.12 -35.79 -0.57
CA LEU A 23 14.35 -35.64 -1.35
C LEU A 23 14.99 -34.25 -1.17
N PRO A 24 16.32 -34.17 -0.98
CA PRO A 24 17.07 -32.92 -1.08
C PRO A 24 16.98 -32.30 -2.48
N ILE A 25 17.05 -30.98 -2.55
CA ILE A 25 16.96 -30.21 -3.80
C ILE A 25 18.03 -30.61 -4.82
N GLU A 26 19.23 -30.95 -4.33
CA GLU A 26 20.34 -31.37 -5.19
C GLU A 26 20.07 -32.75 -5.82
N SER A 27 19.53 -33.69 -5.04
CA SER A 27 19.14 -35.01 -5.53
C SER A 27 17.99 -34.93 -6.53
N LEU A 28 17.03 -34.02 -6.31
CA LEU A 28 15.96 -33.75 -7.29
C LEU A 28 16.52 -33.17 -8.57
N ARG A 29 17.43 -32.20 -8.47
CA ARG A 29 18.06 -31.58 -9.62
C ARG A 29 18.82 -32.62 -10.45
N GLN A 30 19.66 -33.43 -9.80
CA GLN A 30 20.41 -34.51 -10.44
C GLN A 30 19.51 -35.58 -11.05
N GLY A 31 18.43 -35.97 -10.36
CA GLY A 31 17.44 -36.92 -10.87
C GLY A 31 16.73 -36.41 -12.12
N ILE A 32 16.38 -35.12 -12.18
CA ILE A 32 15.79 -34.51 -13.38
C ILE A 32 16.80 -34.43 -14.53
N HIS A 33 18.06 -34.12 -14.24
CA HIS A 33 19.13 -34.16 -15.24
C HIS A 33 19.23 -35.54 -15.89
N GLN A 34 19.24 -36.59 -15.08
CA GLN A 34 19.31 -37.98 -15.55
C GLN A 34 18.05 -38.39 -16.32
N ALA A 35 16.86 -38.09 -15.78
CA ALA A 35 15.58 -38.48 -16.38
C ALA A 35 15.29 -37.78 -17.71
N LEU A 36 15.78 -36.54 -17.90
CA LEU A 36 15.58 -35.75 -19.11
C LEU A 36 16.80 -35.74 -20.04
N GLY A 37 17.87 -36.47 -19.72
CA GLY A 37 19.07 -36.60 -20.57
C GLY A 37 19.86 -35.30 -20.78
N VAL A 38 19.85 -34.39 -19.81
CA VAL A 38 20.51 -33.07 -19.93
C VAL A 38 22.03 -33.24 -19.87
N GLN A 39 22.76 -32.89 -20.94
CA GLN A 39 24.22 -33.03 -21.02
C GLN A 39 24.96 -31.77 -20.53
N GLY A 40 26.25 -31.91 -20.19
CA GLY A 40 27.06 -30.85 -19.56
C GLY A 40 27.16 -29.52 -20.32
N VAL A 41 26.88 -29.50 -21.63
CA VAL A 41 26.88 -28.28 -22.46
C VAL A 41 25.62 -27.41 -22.22
N ASP A 42 24.50 -28.01 -21.80
CA ASP A 42 23.23 -27.29 -21.54
C ASP A 42 23.25 -26.49 -20.22
N LEU A 43 24.16 -26.82 -19.29
CA LEU A 43 24.41 -26.09 -18.04
C LEU A 43 25.12 -24.74 -18.25
N LEU A 44 25.75 -24.55 -19.42
CA LEU A 44 26.45 -23.31 -19.77
C LEU A 44 25.54 -22.28 -20.46
N THR A 45 24.32 -22.69 -20.82
CA THR A 45 23.33 -21.80 -21.45
C THR A 45 22.78 -20.81 -20.43
N ARG A 46 23.08 -19.53 -20.62
CA ARG A 46 22.57 -18.43 -19.79
C ARG A 46 21.27 -17.88 -20.36
N ASN A 47 20.30 -17.58 -19.50
CA ASN A 47 19.10 -16.83 -19.88
C ASN A 47 19.42 -15.35 -20.14
N GLN A 48 18.43 -14.56 -20.59
CA GLN A 48 18.57 -13.11 -20.87
C GLN A 48 19.06 -12.30 -19.65
N GLY A 49 19.00 -12.86 -18.44
CA GLY A 49 19.53 -12.28 -17.20
C GLY A 49 20.85 -12.89 -16.71
N GLY A 50 21.60 -13.60 -17.56
CA GLY A 50 22.94 -14.11 -17.25
C GLY A 50 23.01 -15.32 -16.30
N ARG A 51 21.87 -15.91 -15.91
CA ARG A 51 21.76 -17.08 -15.01
C ARG A 51 21.63 -18.39 -15.79
N ASP A 52 22.08 -19.50 -15.21
CA ASP A 52 21.87 -20.86 -15.74
C ASP A 52 20.38 -21.10 -16.03
N ALA A 53 20.06 -21.32 -17.31
CA ALA A 53 18.69 -21.40 -17.81
C ALA A 53 17.95 -22.64 -17.29
N PHE A 54 18.66 -23.75 -17.04
CA PHE A 54 18.07 -24.94 -16.43
C PHE A 54 17.80 -24.71 -14.95
N ALA A 55 18.76 -24.16 -14.22
CA ALA A 55 18.58 -23.86 -12.80
C ALA A 55 17.39 -22.90 -12.56
N ALA A 56 17.25 -21.88 -13.41
CA ALA A 56 16.10 -20.97 -13.38
C ALA A 56 14.77 -21.70 -13.64
N SER A 57 14.72 -22.56 -14.66
CA SER A 57 13.52 -23.32 -15.02
C SER A 57 13.13 -24.35 -13.95
N PHE A 58 14.11 -24.99 -13.32
CA PHE A 58 13.92 -25.93 -12.23
C PHE A 58 13.40 -25.26 -10.96
N GLN A 59 13.97 -24.12 -10.56
CA GLN A 59 13.47 -23.34 -9.42
C GLN A 59 12.03 -22.87 -9.66
N TRP A 60 11.72 -22.45 -10.88
CA TRP A 60 10.37 -22.07 -11.28
C TRP A 60 9.38 -23.25 -11.18
N ALA A 61 9.78 -24.44 -11.62
CA ALA A 61 8.95 -25.64 -11.50
C ALA A 61 8.63 -25.98 -10.02
N LEU A 62 9.64 -25.94 -9.14
CA LEU A 62 9.45 -26.15 -7.70
C LEU A 62 8.51 -25.11 -7.08
N TYR A 63 8.65 -23.85 -7.48
CA TYR A 63 7.77 -22.77 -7.02
C TYR A 63 6.29 -23.06 -7.36
N HIS A 64 5.98 -23.41 -8.61
CA HIS A 64 4.59 -23.65 -9.01
C HIS A 64 4.00 -24.91 -8.42
N LEU A 65 4.76 -26.01 -8.32
CA LEU A 65 4.29 -27.23 -7.66
C LEU A 65 3.99 -26.99 -6.18
N LYS A 66 4.83 -26.19 -5.50
CA LYS A 66 4.62 -25.82 -4.10
C LYS A 66 3.43 -24.87 -3.92
N ALA A 67 3.32 -23.84 -4.76
CA ALA A 67 2.20 -22.89 -4.74
C ALA A 67 0.85 -23.57 -4.99
N SER A 68 0.82 -24.59 -5.84
CA SER A 68 -0.36 -25.42 -6.10
C SER A 68 -0.60 -26.53 -5.07
N GLY A 69 0.25 -26.65 -4.05
CA GLY A 69 0.09 -27.64 -2.98
C GLY A 69 0.38 -29.08 -3.39
N LEU A 70 1.01 -29.31 -4.55
CA LEU A 70 1.35 -30.65 -5.05
C LEU A 70 2.61 -31.21 -4.38
N ILE A 71 3.48 -30.33 -3.90
CA ILE A 71 4.65 -30.68 -3.10
C ILE A 71 4.72 -29.78 -1.85
N THR A 72 5.40 -30.25 -0.82
CA THR A 72 5.73 -29.49 0.39
C THR A 72 7.24 -29.47 0.62
N SER A 73 7.71 -28.57 1.49
CA SER A 73 9.12 -28.47 1.89
C SER A 73 9.22 -28.67 3.41
N PRO A 74 9.40 -29.93 3.87
CA PRO A 74 9.40 -30.25 5.30
C PRO A 74 10.60 -29.66 6.05
N SER A 75 11.71 -29.40 5.34
CA SER A 75 12.88 -28.70 5.86
C SER A 75 13.55 -27.90 4.72
N ARG A 76 14.37 -26.92 5.08
CA ARG A 76 15.05 -26.04 4.11
C ARG A 76 15.83 -26.88 3.09
N GLY A 77 15.52 -26.71 1.81
CA GLY A 77 16.19 -27.41 0.72
C GLY A 77 15.77 -28.87 0.52
N SER A 78 14.70 -29.33 1.17
CA SER A 78 14.14 -30.67 0.97
C SER A 78 12.67 -30.58 0.57
N TYR A 79 12.20 -31.54 -0.23
CA TYR A 79 10.84 -31.57 -0.76
C TYR A 79 10.21 -32.97 -0.62
N ALA A 80 8.89 -33.00 -0.50
CA ALA A 80 8.09 -34.22 -0.46
C ALA A 80 6.81 -34.01 -1.28
N ILE A 81 6.32 -35.06 -1.95
CA ILE A 81 5.03 -35.01 -2.65
C ILE A 81 3.87 -35.04 -1.65
N THR A 82 2.84 -34.24 -1.88
CA THR A 82 1.63 -34.23 -1.04
C THR A 82 0.64 -35.30 -1.50
N ALA A 83 -0.41 -35.56 -0.71
CA ALA A 83 -1.52 -36.42 -1.14
C ALA A 83 -2.17 -35.92 -2.45
N LEU A 84 -2.28 -34.59 -2.60
CA LEU A 84 -2.78 -33.97 -3.83
C LEU A 84 -1.84 -34.21 -5.02
N GLY A 85 -0.52 -34.11 -4.81
CA GLY A 85 0.47 -34.43 -5.84
C GLY A 85 0.38 -35.88 -6.32
N ARG A 86 0.23 -36.83 -5.38
CA ARG A 86 0.06 -38.26 -5.71
C ARG A 86 -1.23 -38.54 -6.46
N ALA A 87 -2.34 -37.93 -6.04
CA ALA A 87 -3.62 -38.07 -6.72
C ALA A 87 -3.57 -37.58 -8.16
N LEU A 88 -2.85 -36.48 -8.41
CA LEU A 88 -2.64 -35.95 -9.77
C LEU A 88 -1.75 -36.87 -10.61
N LEU A 89 -0.69 -37.44 -10.05
CA LEU A 89 0.16 -38.42 -10.75
C LEU A 89 -0.58 -39.70 -11.09
N ALA A 90 -1.47 -40.17 -10.22
CA ALA A 90 -2.27 -41.38 -10.43
C ALA A 90 -3.17 -41.27 -11.68
N GLN A 91 -3.50 -40.06 -12.13
CA GLN A 91 -4.22 -39.82 -13.39
C GLN A 91 -3.35 -39.98 -14.64
N GLN A 92 -2.07 -40.36 -14.48
CA GLN A 92 -1.08 -40.54 -15.55
C GLN A 92 -1.06 -39.38 -16.57
N PRO A 93 -0.85 -38.13 -16.12
CA PRO A 93 -0.89 -37.00 -17.03
C PRO A 93 0.28 -37.06 -18.02
N ALA A 94 -0.01 -37.16 -19.31
CA ALA A 94 1.00 -37.10 -20.37
C ALA A 94 1.80 -35.77 -20.38
N ARG A 95 1.23 -34.70 -19.80
CA ARG A 95 1.86 -33.38 -19.67
C ARG A 95 1.27 -32.59 -18.51
N LEU A 96 2.13 -31.92 -17.73
CA LEU A 96 1.73 -31.00 -16.67
C LEU A 96 2.01 -29.55 -17.06
N THR A 97 0.96 -28.73 -17.13
CA THR A 97 1.08 -27.28 -17.35
C THR A 97 0.48 -26.52 -16.18
N VAL A 98 1.01 -25.33 -15.88
CA VAL A 98 0.54 -24.50 -14.75
C VAL A 98 -0.96 -24.22 -14.81
N ARG A 99 -1.52 -24.08 -16.02
CA ARG A 99 -2.96 -23.89 -16.23
C ARG A 99 -3.79 -25.11 -15.84
N LYS A 100 -3.30 -26.34 -16.08
CA LYS A 100 -4.04 -27.59 -15.86
C LYS A 100 -4.22 -27.87 -14.36
N PHE A 101 -3.14 -27.82 -13.57
CA PHE A 101 -3.23 -28.14 -12.15
C PHE A 101 -3.72 -27.00 -11.25
N ARG A 102 -3.74 -25.73 -11.71
CA ARG A 102 -4.44 -24.66 -10.99
C ARG A 102 -5.97 -24.82 -11.04
N GLY A 103 -6.51 -25.34 -12.16
CA GLY A 103 -7.94 -25.65 -12.29
C GLY A 103 -8.37 -26.88 -11.48
N GLU A 104 -7.55 -27.93 -11.49
CA GLU A 104 -7.85 -29.19 -10.77
C GLU A 104 -7.56 -29.10 -9.25
N ALA A 105 -6.51 -28.39 -8.80
CA ALA A 105 -6.22 -28.25 -7.36
C ALA A 105 -7.27 -27.45 -6.57
N GLN A 106 -8.12 -26.67 -7.26
CA GLN A 106 -9.20 -25.89 -6.64
C GLN A 106 -10.38 -26.78 -6.23
N SER A 107 -10.68 -27.85 -6.97
CA SER A 107 -11.79 -28.76 -6.62
C SER A 107 -11.43 -29.76 -5.51
N TRP A 108 -10.16 -30.15 -5.39
CA TRP A 108 -9.70 -31.17 -4.42
C TRP A 108 -9.37 -30.59 -3.03
N ARG A 109 -9.08 -29.28 -2.95
CA ARG A 109 -8.83 -28.59 -1.67
C ARG A 109 -10.04 -28.62 -0.72
N TYR A 110 -11.25 -28.82 -1.25
CA TYR A 110 -12.49 -28.88 -0.48
C TYR A 110 -12.73 -30.24 0.20
N GLU A 111 -12.20 -31.35 -0.33
CA GLU A 111 -12.47 -32.69 0.21
C GLU A 111 -11.49 -33.12 1.33
N VAL A 112 -10.22 -32.71 1.26
CA VAL A 112 -9.18 -33.23 2.19
C VAL A 112 -9.09 -32.42 3.50
N LEU A 113 -9.50 -31.15 3.51
CA LEU A 113 -9.51 -30.32 4.73
C LEU A 113 -10.64 -30.67 5.72
N ALA A 114 -11.58 -31.52 5.32
CA ALA A 114 -12.69 -31.96 6.17
C ALA A 114 -12.32 -33.09 7.16
N THR A 115 -11.12 -33.69 7.08
CA THR A 115 -10.85 -34.99 7.76
C THR A 115 -9.62 -35.09 8.66
N LYS A 116 -8.94 -33.99 9.05
CA LYS A 116 -7.82 -34.10 10.03
C LYS A 116 -7.84 -33.07 11.16
N PRO A 117 -7.70 -33.50 12.44
CA PRO A 117 -7.53 -32.60 13.58
C PRO A 117 -6.09 -32.06 13.68
N LEU A 118 -5.95 -30.81 14.13
CA LEU A 118 -4.69 -30.10 14.35
C LEU A 118 -3.99 -30.53 15.66
N PRO A 119 -2.64 -30.58 15.71
CA PRO A 119 -1.91 -30.93 16.93
C PRO A 119 -1.84 -29.76 17.93
N LYS A 120 -1.98 -30.07 19.22
CA LYS A 120 -1.96 -29.12 20.34
C LYS A 120 -0.56 -28.53 20.58
N SER A 121 -0.43 -27.21 20.66
CA SER A 121 0.79 -26.54 21.11
C SER A 121 0.88 -26.53 22.65
N ARG A 122 2.06 -26.85 23.18
CA ARG A 122 2.43 -26.73 24.60
C ARG A 122 2.90 -25.30 24.89
N SER A 123 2.35 -24.69 25.94
CA SER A 123 2.85 -23.43 26.50
C SER A 123 4.14 -23.67 27.28
N VAL A 124 5.09 -22.74 27.16
CA VAL A 124 6.26 -22.65 28.04
C VAL A 124 6.20 -21.30 28.72
N ALA A 125 5.77 -21.29 29.97
CA ALA A 125 5.98 -20.21 30.92
C ALA A 125 6.85 -20.75 32.05
N SER A 126 7.96 -20.09 32.36
CA SER A 126 8.32 -19.69 33.72
C SER A 126 9.79 -19.26 33.83
N LYS A 127 10.01 -18.40 34.83
CA LYS A 127 11.23 -18.08 35.57
C LYS A 127 12.15 -17.03 34.96
N LEU A 128 12.17 -15.86 35.61
CA LEU A 128 13.36 -15.37 36.32
C LEU A 128 12.92 -14.37 37.41
N ALA A 129 13.28 -14.70 38.65
CA ALA A 129 13.18 -13.87 39.85
C ALA A 129 14.48 -14.04 40.64
N HIS A 130 14.77 -13.08 41.52
CA HIS A 130 15.98 -12.84 42.35
C HIS A 130 16.96 -11.87 41.69
N SER A 131 17.56 -10.88 42.36
CA SER A 131 17.59 -10.50 43.78
C SER A 131 18.35 -9.16 43.85
N SER A 132 17.98 -8.24 44.74
CA SER A 132 18.92 -7.62 45.71
C SER A 132 18.27 -6.50 46.51
N SER A 133 18.18 -6.72 47.81
CA SER A 133 17.81 -5.77 48.86
C SER A 133 18.94 -4.79 49.17
N LYS A 134 18.62 -3.53 49.52
CA LYS A 134 19.35 -2.78 50.55
C LYS A 134 18.59 -1.53 51.07
N LYS A 135 18.30 -1.60 52.38
CA LYS A 135 18.28 -0.57 53.44
C LYS A 135 17.35 0.66 53.36
N MET A 136 16.41 0.68 54.32
CA MET A 136 15.74 1.86 54.89
C MET A 136 16.65 2.63 55.86
N MET A 137 16.50 3.95 55.90
CA MET A 137 16.34 4.77 57.13
C MET A 137 15.62 6.10 56.79
N PRO A 138 14.97 6.78 57.76
CA PRO A 138 13.73 7.54 57.53
C PRO A 138 13.85 9.08 57.67
N ASN A 139 12.72 9.74 57.36
CA ASN A 139 12.29 11.13 57.59
C ASN A 139 12.71 12.22 56.59
N ALA A 140 11.74 12.74 55.86
CA ALA A 140 11.27 14.13 56.00
C ALA A 140 9.93 14.30 55.27
N ILE A 141 8.97 14.92 55.96
CA ILE A 141 7.67 15.31 55.44
C ILE A 141 7.89 16.59 54.63
N GLU A 142 7.70 16.52 53.31
CA GLU A 142 7.49 17.70 52.47
C GLU A 142 6.08 17.62 51.88
N LEU A 143 5.27 18.62 52.25
CA LEU A 143 3.97 18.90 51.67
C LEU A 143 4.18 19.35 50.22
N GLU A 144 4.17 18.41 49.28
CA GLU A 144 4.05 18.75 47.86
C GLU A 144 2.60 19.14 47.55
N ALA A 145 2.47 20.35 47.03
CA ALA A 145 1.24 20.92 46.54
C ALA A 145 0.55 19.98 45.55
N ILE A 146 -0.71 19.68 45.82
CA ILE A 146 -1.62 18.97 44.92
C ILE A 146 -1.71 19.79 43.64
N SER A 147 -0.96 19.36 42.61
CA SER A 147 -1.25 19.74 41.23
C SER A 147 -2.66 19.28 40.90
N PRO A 148 -3.48 20.11 40.24
CA PRO A 148 -4.84 19.73 39.89
C PRO A 148 -4.76 18.49 39.00
N ILE A 149 -5.35 17.39 39.47
CA ILE A 149 -5.59 16.18 38.68
C ILE A 149 -6.36 16.65 37.44
N ALA A 150 -5.67 16.74 36.30
CA ALA A 150 -6.35 16.79 35.02
C ALA A 150 -7.24 15.54 34.97
N THR A 151 -8.56 15.75 34.95
CA THR A 151 -9.53 14.68 34.81
C THR A 151 -9.20 13.93 33.53
N ARG A 152 -8.63 12.73 33.68
CA ARG A 152 -8.32 11.83 32.58
C ARG A 152 -9.66 11.50 31.92
N ALA A 153 -9.87 11.93 30.68
CA ALA A 153 -11.08 11.60 29.94
C ALA A 153 -11.28 10.08 29.97
N GLU A 154 -12.51 9.62 30.21
CA GLU A 154 -12.83 8.20 30.18
C GLU A 154 -12.46 7.63 28.81
N GLU A 155 -11.68 6.55 28.78
CA GLU A 155 -11.32 5.88 27.54
C GLU A 155 -12.56 5.25 26.90
N ARG A 156 -12.87 5.64 25.67
CA ARG A 156 -14.00 5.12 24.89
C ARG A 156 -13.50 4.16 23.82
N PHE A 157 -14.26 3.10 23.56
CA PHE A 157 -13.93 2.06 22.58
C PHE A 157 -15.05 1.96 21.55
N VAL A 158 -14.70 1.62 20.30
CA VAL A 158 -15.71 1.15 19.34
C VAL A 158 -16.22 -0.20 19.81
N GLN A 159 -17.53 -0.30 20.00
CA GLN A 159 -18.21 -1.44 20.58
C GLN A 159 -19.25 -2.00 19.61
N PHE A 160 -19.42 -3.31 19.66
CA PHE A 160 -20.23 -4.11 18.77
C PHE A 160 -21.14 -5.04 19.55
N PHE A 161 -22.42 -4.85 19.30
CA PHE A 161 -23.47 -5.71 19.80
C PHE A 161 -24.14 -6.40 18.62
N VAL A 162 -24.08 -7.74 18.58
CA VAL A 162 -24.75 -8.52 17.54
C VAL A 162 -25.91 -9.26 18.18
N ALA A 163 -27.13 -9.10 17.65
CA ALA A 163 -28.30 -9.83 18.11
C ALA A 163 -29.08 -10.44 16.94
N LYS A 164 -29.90 -11.47 17.20
CA LYS A 164 -30.82 -11.99 16.17
C LYS A 164 -31.87 -10.93 15.87
N SER A 165 -32.24 -10.75 14.59
CA SER A 165 -33.29 -9.78 14.23
C SER A 165 -34.63 -10.06 14.93
N SER A 166 -34.93 -11.33 15.25
CA SER A 166 -36.14 -11.75 15.98
C SER A 166 -36.07 -11.52 17.50
N SER A 167 -34.89 -11.22 18.06
CA SER A 167 -34.66 -10.98 19.48
C SER A 167 -33.51 -10.00 19.65
N SER A 168 -33.78 -8.73 19.35
CA SER A 168 -32.79 -7.65 19.26
C SER A 168 -32.18 -7.22 20.61
N SER A 169 -32.66 -7.75 21.73
CA SER A 169 -32.23 -7.37 23.09
C SER A 169 -31.12 -8.24 23.67
N LYS A 170 -30.83 -9.42 23.11
CA LYS A 170 -29.79 -10.33 23.65
C LYS A 170 -28.62 -10.49 22.69
N PRO A 171 -27.38 -10.23 23.13
CA PRO A 171 -26.22 -10.39 22.28
C PRO A 171 -25.96 -11.88 22.01
N VAL A 172 -25.50 -12.19 20.79
CA VAL A 172 -25.01 -13.50 20.40
C VAL A 172 -23.50 -13.47 20.24
N LYS A 173 -22.83 -14.49 20.76
CA LYS A 173 -21.41 -14.69 20.51
C LYS A 173 -21.15 -15.52 19.25
N ARG A 174 -22.14 -16.29 18.78
CA ARG A 174 -22.01 -17.18 17.62
C ARG A 174 -23.07 -16.91 16.58
N LEU A 175 -22.64 -16.93 15.32
CA LEU A 175 -23.51 -16.85 14.17
C LEU A 175 -23.95 -18.25 13.73
N LEU A 176 -25.24 -18.39 13.44
CA LEU A 176 -25.87 -19.59 12.89
C LEU A 176 -26.08 -19.38 11.40
N ALA A 177 -25.98 -20.45 10.60
CA ALA A 177 -26.22 -20.37 9.17
C ALA A 177 -27.67 -19.93 8.85
N ARG A 178 -27.86 -19.24 7.72
CA ARG A 178 -29.18 -18.79 7.19
C ARG A 178 -30.00 -17.94 8.17
N GLN A 179 -29.33 -17.18 9.02
CA GLN A 179 -29.99 -16.36 10.04
C GLN A 179 -29.75 -14.87 9.80
N ASN A 180 -30.79 -14.07 10.05
CA ASN A 180 -30.74 -12.61 10.05
C ASN A 180 -30.32 -12.07 11.43
N TYR A 181 -29.43 -11.10 11.40
CA TYR A 181 -28.81 -10.45 12.54
C TYR A 181 -28.88 -8.93 12.42
N LEU A 182 -28.79 -8.27 13.58
CA LEU A 182 -28.64 -6.84 13.73
C LEU A 182 -27.28 -6.59 14.41
N ALA A 183 -26.41 -5.82 13.77
CA ALA A 183 -25.19 -5.29 14.36
C ALA A 183 -25.45 -3.86 14.83
N ARG A 184 -25.23 -3.60 16.11
CA ARG A 184 -25.27 -2.28 16.73
C ARG A 184 -23.87 -1.82 17.03
N ILE A 185 -23.52 -0.64 16.57
CA ILE A 185 -22.17 -0.08 16.66
C ILE A 185 -22.25 1.28 17.33
N PHE A 186 -21.43 1.49 18.36
CA PHE A 186 -21.34 2.75 19.09
C PHE A 186 -19.95 2.93 19.69
N ILE A 187 -19.64 4.14 20.15
CA ILE A 187 -18.39 4.49 20.81
C ILE A 187 -18.70 4.88 22.25
N GLY A 188 -18.11 4.22 23.23
CA GLY A 188 -18.37 4.52 24.63
C GLY A 188 -17.41 3.80 25.59
N SER A 189 -17.48 4.16 26.87
CA SER A 189 -16.80 3.47 27.97
C SER A 189 -17.27 2.01 28.04
N GLU A 190 -16.47 1.10 28.60
CA GLU A 190 -16.80 -0.34 28.63
C GLU A 190 -18.12 -0.61 29.39
N VAL A 191 -19.11 -1.21 28.72
CA VAL A 191 -20.49 -1.33 29.26
C VAL A 191 -20.88 -2.75 29.68
N ASP A 192 -20.40 -3.81 29.00
CA ASP A 192 -20.84 -5.20 29.20
C ASP A 192 -19.82 -6.23 28.66
N GLU A 193 -19.49 -7.28 29.43
CA GLU A 193 -18.63 -8.42 29.03
C GLU A 193 -19.10 -9.19 27.77
N ARG A 194 -20.36 -9.02 27.38
CA ARG A 194 -20.93 -9.68 26.19
C ARG A 194 -20.86 -8.82 24.93
N THR A 195 -20.49 -7.56 25.04
CA THR A 195 -20.28 -6.65 23.91
C THR A 195 -18.87 -6.85 23.38
N LEU A 196 -18.73 -7.04 22.07
CA LEU A 196 -17.40 -7.08 21.46
C LEU A 196 -16.86 -5.66 21.45
N ARG A 197 -15.57 -5.47 21.74
CA ARG A 197 -14.93 -4.17 21.67
C ARG A 197 -13.67 -4.21 20.83
N ALA A 198 -13.27 -3.06 20.30
CA ALA A 198 -11.94 -2.89 19.76
C ALA A 198 -10.91 -3.13 20.87
N ASP A 199 -9.76 -3.68 20.50
CA ASP A 199 -8.62 -3.94 21.40
C ASP A 199 -8.04 -2.67 22.02
N THR A 200 -8.30 -1.51 21.40
CA THR A 200 -7.76 -0.23 21.82
C THR A 200 -8.82 0.85 21.83
N ALA A 201 -8.63 1.85 22.68
CA ALA A 201 -9.47 3.02 22.75
C ALA A 201 -9.52 3.77 21.41
N PHE A 202 -10.69 4.32 21.11
CA PHE A 202 -10.91 5.19 19.98
C PHE A 202 -10.19 6.53 20.24
N ASP A 203 -9.26 6.89 19.37
CA ASP A 203 -8.46 8.10 19.54
C ASP A 203 -9.24 9.34 19.07
N GLU A 204 -9.80 10.04 20.05
CA GLU A 204 -10.52 11.29 19.83
C GLU A 204 -9.62 12.52 19.84
N SER A 205 -8.37 12.39 20.31
CA SER A 205 -7.45 13.52 20.43
C SER A 205 -7.19 14.21 19.10
N GLN A 206 -7.42 13.47 18.01
CA GLN A 206 -7.29 13.94 16.65
C GLN A 206 -8.55 14.65 16.15
N LEU A 207 -9.75 14.48 16.72
CA LEU A 207 -10.93 15.18 16.23
C LEU A 207 -10.77 16.70 16.39
N PRO A 208 -11.24 17.52 15.43
CA PRO A 208 -11.12 18.97 15.53
C PRO A 208 -11.86 19.47 16.78
N PRO A 209 -11.48 20.60 17.39
CA PRO A 209 -12.20 21.10 18.56
C PRO A 209 -13.68 21.34 18.26
N SER A 210 -14.57 20.73 19.03
CA SER A 210 -16.02 20.94 18.93
C SER A 210 -16.67 21.16 20.29
N LYS A 211 -17.63 22.09 20.34
CA LYS A 211 -18.42 22.37 21.55
C LYS A 211 -19.52 21.34 21.77
N THR A 212 -20.06 20.75 20.70
CA THR A 212 -21.20 19.84 20.73
C THR A 212 -20.81 18.38 20.52
N GLY A 213 -19.59 18.10 20.06
CA GLY A 213 -19.17 16.76 19.63
C GLY A 213 -19.07 16.65 18.11
N HIS A 214 -19.04 15.42 17.60
CA HIS A 214 -18.76 15.13 16.19
C HIS A 214 -19.78 14.16 15.59
N ASP A 215 -20.20 14.43 14.36
CA ASP A 215 -20.94 13.46 13.57
C ASP A 215 -19.95 12.58 12.82
N LEU A 216 -19.98 11.28 13.11
CA LEU A 216 -19.12 10.27 12.51
C LEU A 216 -19.96 9.36 11.63
N GLN A 217 -19.44 8.96 10.48
CA GLN A 217 -20.05 7.93 9.66
C GLN A 217 -19.50 6.56 10.05
N VAL A 218 -20.37 5.57 10.15
CA VAL A 218 -20.03 4.16 10.36
C VAL A 218 -20.43 3.42 9.10
N ALA A 219 -19.46 2.84 8.41
CA ALA A 219 -19.72 1.96 7.27
C ALA A 219 -19.54 0.50 7.68
N PHE A 220 -20.56 -0.32 7.44
CA PHE A 220 -20.57 -1.76 7.67
C PHE A 220 -20.61 -2.51 6.34
N CYS A 221 -19.52 -3.20 6.01
CA CYS A 221 -19.33 -3.90 4.74
C CYS A 221 -19.22 -5.42 4.97
N PRO A 222 -20.31 -6.19 4.79
CA PRO A 222 -20.23 -7.65 4.78
C PRO A 222 -19.27 -8.14 3.69
N LEU A 223 -18.35 -9.04 4.04
CA LEU A 223 -17.34 -9.59 3.13
C LEU A 223 -17.62 -11.05 2.74
N ASP A 224 -18.67 -11.66 3.31
CA ASP A 224 -19.09 -13.01 2.96
C ASP A 224 -19.81 -13.00 1.59
N THR A 225 -19.04 -13.23 0.52
CA THR A 225 -19.55 -13.35 -0.85
C THR A 225 -20.00 -14.76 -1.22
N SER A 226 -20.03 -15.71 -0.26
CA SER A 226 -20.16 -17.14 -0.57
C SER A 226 -21.45 -17.56 -1.29
N ALA A 227 -22.54 -16.78 -1.20
CA ALA A 227 -23.76 -17.07 -1.97
C ALA A 227 -23.89 -16.30 -3.28
N ALA A 228 -23.02 -15.33 -3.52
CA ALA A 228 -23.00 -14.58 -4.76
C ALA A 228 -21.54 -14.15 -5.03
N PRO A 229 -20.65 -15.10 -5.39
CA PRO A 229 -19.22 -14.86 -5.54
C PRO A 229 -18.90 -13.77 -6.58
N ASP A 230 -19.84 -13.51 -7.50
CA ASP A 230 -19.72 -12.48 -8.54
C ASP A 230 -20.49 -11.18 -8.22
N GLN A 231 -21.16 -11.09 -7.07
CA GLN A 231 -21.97 -9.93 -6.68
C GLN A 231 -21.27 -9.08 -5.63
N ILE A 232 -21.20 -7.78 -5.88
CA ILE A 232 -20.72 -6.81 -4.90
C ILE A 232 -21.86 -6.57 -3.91
N LEU A 233 -21.60 -6.89 -2.65
CA LEU A 233 -22.54 -6.56 -1.57
C LEU A 233 -22.35 -5.09 -1.20
N PRO A 234 -23.41 -4.26 -1.31
CA PRO A 234 -23.33 -2.89 -0.85
C PRO A 234 -23.13 -2.87 0.66
N GLY A 235 -22.16 -2.09 1.11
CA GLY A 235 -22.02 -1.72 2.50
C GLY A 235 -23.16 -0.79 2.92
N GLN A 236 -23.49 -0.82 4.20
CA GLN A 236 -24.45 0.08 4.81
C GLN A 236 -23.70 1.20 5.52
N VAL A 237 -24.20 2.43 5.45
CA VAL A 237 -23.58 3.58 6.13
C VAL A 237 -24.63 4.27 6.98
N GLN A 238 -24.28 4.60 8.22
CA GLN A 238 -25.11 5.41 9.12
C GLN A 238 -24.26 6.42 9.88
N THR A 239 -24.87 7.50 10.34
CA THR A 239 -24.20 8.53 11.14
C THR A 239 -24.45 8.28 12.63
N ILE A 240 -23.38 8.36 13.42
CA ILE A 240 -23.45 8.43 14.88
C ILE A 240 -23.00 9.81 15.34
N HIS A 241 -23.65 10.33 16.38
CA HIS A 241 -23.21 11.54 17.06
C HIS A 241 -22.35 11.16 18.26
N LEU A 242 -21.08 11.56 18.27
CA LEU A 242 -20.13 11.39 19.36
C LEU A 242 -20.06 12.67 20.20
N PRO A 243 -20.74 12.73 21.37
CA PRO A 243 -20.68 13.90 22.24
C PRO A 243 -19.29 14.03 22.90
N LYS A 244 -19.03 15.20 23.49
CA LYS A 244 -17.78 15.48 24.24
C LYS A 244 -17.56 14.51 25.42
N ALA A 245 -18.63 14.05 26.05
CA ALA A 245 -18.60 13.08 27.14
C ALA A 245 -19.79 12.13 27.03
N GLY A 246 -19.63 10.89 27.52
CA GLY A 246 -20.64 9.84 27.42
C GLY A 246 -20.59 9.06 26.10
N PRO A 247 -21.47 8.08 25.90
CA PRO A 247 -21.49 7.26 24.69
C PRO A 247 -22.01 8.05 23.48
N SER A 248 -21.60 7.63 22.29
CA SER A 248 -22.21 8.07 21.04
C SER A 248 -23.65 7.57 20.89
N SER A 249 -24.39 8.13 19.94
CA SER A 249 -25.56 7.43 19.41
C SER A 249 -25.18 6.08 18.76
N VAL A 250 -26.17 5.22 18.55
CA VAL A 250 -25.98 3.85 18.03
C VAL A 250 -26.31 3.81 16.54
N ALA A 251 -25.44 3.20 15.74
CA ALA A 251 -25.73 2.80 14.37
C ALA A 251 -26.20 1.33 14.32
N GLU A 252 -27.23 1.04 13.53
CA GLU A 252 -27.84 -0.28 13.43
C GLU A 252 -27.78 -0.83 11.99
N PHE A 253 -27.14 -1.98 11.80
CA PHE A 253 -26.93 -2.60 10.49
C PHE A 253 -27.54 -4.00 10.44
N SER A 254 -28.37 -4.27 9.44
CA SER A 254 -28.97 -5.60 9.25
C SER A 254 -28.08 -6.45 8.35
N PHE A 255 -27.85 -7.71 8.71
CA PHE A 255 -27.09 -8.63 7.85
C PHE A 255 -27.60 -10.06 7.98
N ALA A 256 -27.34 -10.86 6.94
CA ALA A 256 -27.69 -12.26 6.91
C ALA A 256 -26.43 -13.12 6.77
N THR A 257 -26.50 -14.33 7.29
CA THR A 257 -25.45 -15.34 7.20
C THR A 257 -25.85 -16.42 6.19
N HIS A 258 -24.90 -16.96 5.44
CA HIS A 258 -25.21 -17.89 4.35
C HIS A 258 -25.34 -19.37 4.77
N ALA A 259 -25.71 -20.21 3.79
CA ALA A 259 -26.13 -21.60 3.95
C ALA A 259 -25.07 -22.55 4.51
N SER A 260 -23.79 -22.27 4.26
CA SER A 260 -22.69 -23.13 4.66
C SER A 260 -22.11 -22.78 6.02
N GLY A 261 -22.52 -21.66 6.64
CA GLY A 261 -21.94 -21.18 7.91
C GLY A 261 -20.42 -20.97 7.85
N LEU A 262 -19.85 -20.83 6.64
CA LEU A 262 -18.43 -20.54 6.43
C LEU A 262 -18.11 -19.19 7.08
N ALA A 263 -16.91 -19.09 7.66
CA ALA A 263 -16.41 -17.95 8.41
C ALA A 263 -16.95 -16.59 7.95
N PHE A 264 -18.02 -16.10 8.61
CA PHE A 264 -18.58 -14.78 8.37
C PHE A 264 -17.52 -13.72 8.65
N ARG A 265 -17.46 -12.71 7.78
CA ARG A 265 -16.58 -11.55 7.90
C ARG A 265 -17.35 -10.29 7.52
N ALA A 266 -17.11 -9.21 8.24
CA ALA A 266 -17.55 -7.87 7.90
C ALA A 266 -16.47 -6.86 8.28
N ARG A 267 -16.22 -5.90 7.39
CA ARG A 267 -15.36 -4.75 7.69
C ARG A 267 -16.20 -3.60 8.21
N VAL A 268 -15.69 -2.94 9.23
CA VAL A 268 -16.28 -1.70 9.73
C VAL A 268 -15.29 -0.57 9.65
N LEU A 269 -15.77 0.56 9.17
CA LEU A 269 -15.01 1.78 9.02
C LEU A 269 -15.70 2.87 9.82
N ILE A 270 -14.95 3.55 10.68
CA ILE A 270 -15.38 4.81 11.30
C ILE A 270 -14.80 5.93 10.45
N LEU A 271 -15.59 6.94 10.09
CA LEU A 271 -15.18 8.06 9.25
C LEU A 271 -15.66 9.40 9.82
N HIS A 272 -14.94 10.47 9.49
CA HIS A 272 -15.35 11.86 9.71
C HIS A 272 -15.09 12.59 8.40
N HIS A 273 -16.15 13.11 7.77
CA HIS A 273 -16.09 13.71 6.45
C HIS A 273 -15.31 12.84 5.44
N ASN A 274 -15.78 11.61 5.17
CA ASN A 274 -15.15 10.64 4.25
C ASN A 274 -13.68 10.27 4.52
N ARG A 275 -13.05 10.76 5.58
CA ARG A 275 -11.71 10.33 6.00
C ARG A 275 -11.83 9.19 6.98
N ILE A 276 -11.09 8.11 6.74
CA ILE A 276 -11.19 6.88 7.54
C ILE A 276 -10.44 7.06 8.88
N LEU A 277 -11.15 6.96 10.00
CA LEU A 277 -10.63 7.01 11.38
C LEU A 277 -10.08 5.68 11.85
N GLN A 278 -10.84 4.61 11.64
CA GLN A 278 -10.49 3.30 12.15
C GLN A 278 -11.11 2.22 11.27
N THR A 279 -10.35 1.16 11.01
CA THR A 279 -10.81 -0.02 10.26
C THR A 279 -10.78 -1.26 11.16
N LEU A 280 -11.93 -1.92 11.30
CA LEU A 280 -12.14 -3.08 12.15
C LEU A 280 -12.64 -4.26 11.31
N MET A 281 -12.28 -5.48 11.70
CA MET A 281 -12.81 -6.73 11.15
C MET A 281 -13.62 -7.45 12.20
N LEU A 282 -14.92 -7.58 11.95
CA LEU A 282 -15.78 -8.52 12.64
C LEU A 282 -15.67 -9.86 11.91
N SER A 283 -15.28 -10.93 12.61
CA SER A 283 -15.12 -12.24 11.99
C SER A 283 -15.51 -13.40 12.90
N THR A 284 -15.88 -14.52 12.29
CA THR A 284 -15.89 -15.83 12.95
C THR A 284 -14.67 -16.62 12.46
N PRO A 285 -13.61 -16.79 13.28
CA PRO A 285 -12.34 -17.35 12.81
C PRO A 285 -12.46 -18.75 12.20
N GLN A 286 -13.46 -19.51 12.65
CA GLN A 286 -13.81 -20.85 12.18
C GLN A 286 -15.33 -21.02 12.27
N THR A 287 -15.92 -21.92 11.49
CA THR A 287 -17.36 -22.21 11.55
C THR A 287 -17.78 -22.61 12.96
N GLY A 288 -18.76 -21.90 13.53
CA GLY A 288 -19.25 -22.13 14.89
C GLY A 288 -18.37 -21.54 16.01
N ALA A 289 -17.28 -20.83 15.70
CA ALA A 289 -16.50 -20.09 16.67
C ALA A 289 -17.21 -18.82 17.15
N ASP A 290 -16.78 -18.30 18.31
CA ASP A 290 -17.23 -17.01 18.80
C ASP A 290 -16.78 -15.89 17.85
N LEU A 291 -17.61 -14.86 17.73
CA LEU A 291 -17.28 -13.64 17.03
C LEU A 291 -16.08 -12.97 17.68
N ALA A 292 -15.14 -12.56 16.85
CA ALA A 292 -13.99 -11.76 17.25
C ALA A 292 -14.05 -10.42 16.49
N LEU A 293 -13.79 -9.34 17.21
CA LEU A 293 -13.51 -8.05 16.63
C LEU A 293 -12.00 -7.82 16.70
N ARG A 294 -11.38 -7.71 15.54
CA ARG A 294 -9.94 -7.43 15.43
C ARG A 294 -9.77 -6.09 14.74
N GLN A 295 -8.91 -5.23 15.26
CA GLN A 295 -8.49 -4.05 14.52
C GLN A 295 -7.68 -4.49 13.30
N GLU A 296 -8.10 -4.09 12.09
CA GLU A 296 -7.31 -4.38 10.88
C GLU A 296 -6.27 -3.30 10.66
N ASN A 297 -6.69 -2.05 10.86
CA ASN A 297 -5.84 -0.91 10.72
C ASN A 297 -6.35 0.21 11.63
N ARG A 298 -5.46 0.78 12.42
CA ARG A 298 -5.63 2.15 12.90
C ARG A 298 -4.85 3.00 11.94
N LEU A 299 -5.56 3.70 11.07
CA LEU A 299 -4.97 4.92 10.58
C LEU A 299 -4.89 5.82 11.80
N SER A 300 -3.72 6.35 12.11
CA SER A 300 -3.64 7.54 12.94
C SER A 300 -3.82 8.72 12.02
N PRO A 301 -4.99 9.32 11.97
CA PRO A 301 -5.25 10.21 10.88
C PRO A 301 -5.16 11.60 11.43
N ALA A 302 -4.59 12.40 10.58
CA ALA A 302 -4.83 13.78 10.26
C ALA A 302 -6.04 14.55 10.75
N PHE A 303 -6.77 14.15 11.76
CA PHE A 303 -8.10 14.73 11.95
C PHE A 303 -8.09 16.11 12.53
N ALA A 304 -6.98 16.55 13.08
CA ALA A 304 -6.91 17.90 13.56
C ALA A 304 -6.56 18.84 12.40
N SER A 305 -6.55 18.39 11.15
CA SER A 305 -6.81 19.28 10.02
C SER A 305 -7.94 20.27 10.37
N SER A 306 -7.66 21.57 10.32
CA SER A 306 -8.65 22.60 10.59
C SER A 306 -9.96 22.32 9.83
N ALA A 307 -11.09 22.77 10.36
CA ALA A 307 -12.38 22.75 9.67
C ALA A 307 -12.38 23.51 8.31
N CYS A 308 -11.24 24.04 7.88
CA CYS A 308 -11.00 24.68 6.59
C CYS A 308 -10.35 23.77 5.53
N GLU A 309 -10.03 22.50 5.83
CA GLU A 309 -9.51 21.60 4.80
C GLU A 309 -10.60 21.11 3.84
N PRO A 310 -10.31 21.01 2.53
CA PRO A 310 -11.20 20.33 1.61
C PRO A 310 -11.30 18.84 1.96
N VAL A 311 -12.53 18.36 2.07
CA VAL A 311 -12.88 16.98 2.38
C VAL A 311 -12.47 16.04 1.24
N ALA A 312 -12.14 14.77 1.55
CA ALA A 312 -11.95 13.76 0.51
C ALA A 312 -13.31 13.41 -0.11
N ASP A 313 -13.42 13.53 -1.43
CA ASP A 313 -14.68 13.21 -2.13
C ASP A 313 -14.88 11.68 -2.22
N LEU A 314 -13.77 10.95 -2.26
CA LEU A 314 -13.71 9.50 -2.39
C LEU A 314 -12.61 8.94 -1.47
N ALA A 315 -12.91 7.87 -0.74
CA ALA A 315 -11.94 7.12 0.06
C ALA A 315 -11.87 5.66 -0.36
N ILE A 316 -10.66 5.11 -0.43
CA ILE A 316 -10.39 3.73 -0.82
C ILE A 316 -9.48 3.09 0.23
N VAL A 317 -9.93 1.98 0.81
CA VAL A 317 -9.11 1.10 1.66
C VAL A 317 -8.72 -0.13 0.87
N VAL A 318 -7.42 -0.37 0.76
CA VAL A 318 -6.86 -1.57 0.12
C VAL A 318 -6.34 -2.50 1.21
N ASN A 319 -6.89 -3.70 1.30
CA ASN A 319 -6.51 -4.70 2.30
C ASN A 319 -6.35 -6.09 1.66
N ASP A 320 -6.31 -7.20 2.41
CA ASP A 320 -6.47 -8.57 1.91
C ASP A 320 -7.68 -9.29 2.42
N SER A 321 -7.94 -10.40 1.74
CA SER A 321 -8.68 -11.53 2.25
C SER A 321 -7.75 -12.55 2.91
N PRO A 322 -8.28 -13.45 3.76
CA PRO A 322 -7.57 -14.64 4.25
C PRO A 322 -6.95 -15.50 3.14
N ALA A 323 -7.42 -15.37 1.89
CA ALA A 323 -6.84 -16.04 0.73
C ALA A 323 -5.62 -15.30 0.14
N GLY A 324 -5.23 -14.16 0.73
CA GLY A 324 -4.09 -13.33 0.30
C GLY A 324 -4.38 -12.40 -0.88
N VAL A 325 -5.62 -12.37 -1.37
CA VAL A 325 -6.06 -11.52 -2.49
C VAL A 325 -6.32 -10.10 -1.99
N PRO A 326 -5.89 -9.04 -2.71
CA PRO A 326 -6.23 -7.67 -2.35
C PRO A 326 -7.74 -7.44 -2.34
N GLY A 327 -8.27 -6.95 -1.22
CA GLY A 327 -9.63 -6.44 -1.09
C GLY A 327 -9.66 -4.93 -1.22
N ILE A 328 -10.64 -4.38 -1.92
CA ILE A 328 -10.85 -2.95 -2.12
C ILE A 328 -12.18 -2.59 -1.46
N THR A 329 -12.15 -1.69 -0.48
CA THR A 329 -13.34 -1.04 0.06
C THR A 329 -13.38 0.40 -0.42
N THR A 330 -14.45 0.78 -1.12
CA THR A 330 -14.64 2.12 -1.70
C THR A 330 -15.77 2.84 -0.99
N LEU A 331 -15.57 4.11 -0.62
CA LEU A 331 -16.58 4.97 0.00
C LEU A 331 -16.68 6.32 -0.71
N ALA A 332 -17.90 6.71 -1.09
CA ALA A 332 -18.23 8.07 -1.51
C ALA A 332 -19.72 8.34 -1.24
N ASN A 333 -20.06 9.60 -0.97
CA ASN A 333 -21.44 10.10 -0.88
C ASN A 333 -22.36 9.25 0.02
N GLY A 334 -21.84 8.73 1.14
CA GLY A 334 -22.60 7.90 2.07
C GLY A 334 -22.89 6.47 1.58
N ALA A 335 -22.25 6.04 0.49
CA ALA A 335 -22.23 4.64 0.05
C ALA A 335 -20.87 4.02 0.38
N ALA A 336 -20.88 2.73 0.72
CA ALA A 336 -19.68 1.92 0.90
C ALA A 336 -19.84 0.62 0.12
N THR A 337 -18.76 0.09 -0.43
CA THR A 337 -18.77 -1.18 -1.18
C THR A 337 -17.45 -1.91 -1.04
N PHE A 338 -17.48 -3.22 -1.31
CA PHE A 338 -16.32 -4.08 -1.19
C PHE A 338 -16.19 -5.04 -2.38
N SER A 339 -14.96 -5.25 -2.82
CA SER A 339 -14.59 -6.25 -3.84
C SER A 339 -13.24 -6.89 -3.51
N GLU A 340 -12.99 -8.09 -4.05
CA GLU A 340 -11.68 -8.77 -3.96
C GLU A 340 -11.18 -9.12 -5.38
N PRO A 341 -10.74 -8.13 -6.18
CA PRO A 341 -10.38 -8.39 -7.57
C PRO A 341 -9.13 -9.27 -7.65
N ALA A 342 -9.27 -10.40 -8.34
CA ALA A 342 -8.14 -11.27 -8.66
C ALA A 342 -7.22 -10.62 -9.71
N GLY A 343 -5.91 -10.84 -9.59
CA GLY A 343 -4.91 -10.41 -10.59
C GLY A 343 -4.49 -8.94 -10.50
N LEU A 344 -4.83 -8.23 -9.42
CA LEU A 344 -4.36 -6.86 -9.19
C LEU A 344 -2.82 -6.77 -9.17
N ASP A 345 -2.14 -7.79 -8.63
CA ASP A 345 -0.69 -7.92 -8.62
C ASP A 345 -0.10 -7.96 -10.04
N VAL A 346 -0.74 -8.70 -10.95
CA VAL A 346 -0.35 -8.78 -12.36
C VAL A 346 -0.51 -7.41 -13.04
N LEU A 347 -1.60 -6.70 -12.74
CA LEU A 347 -1.85 -5.37 -13.28
C LEU A 347 -0.79 -4.37 -12.77
N VAL A 348 -0.50 -4.36 -11.47
CA VAL A 348 0.54 -3.51 -10.88
C VAL A 348 1.88 -3.78 -11.54
N LYS A 349 2.25 -5.06 -11.70
CA LYS A 349 3.51 -5.44 -12.35
C LYS A 349 3.55 -4.99 -13.82
N THR A 350 2.45 -5.15 -14.54
CA THR A 350 2.34 -4.70 -15.94
C THR A 350 2.55 -3.19 -16.06
N ILE A 351 1.96 -2.40 -15.16
CA ILE A 351 2.16 -0.93 -15.13
C ILE A 351 3.64 -0.60 -14.83
N GLU A 352 4.23 -1.24 -13.81
CA GLU A 352 5.64 -1.04 -13.47
C GLU A 352 6.57 -1.32 -14.66
N ASP A 353 6.34 -2.44 -15.37
CA ASP A 353 7.17 -2.85 -16.51
C ASP A 353 7.03 -1.86 -17.68
N LEU A 354 5.81 -1.44 -18.01
CA LEU A 354 5.55 -0.43 -19.06
C LEU A 354 6.25 0.90 -18.78
N LEU A 355 6.21 1.36 -17.53
CA LEU A 355 6.87 2.59 -17.09
C LEU A 355 8.39 2.45 -17.13
N SER A 356 8.91 1.34 -16.61
CA SER A 356 10.35 1.05 -16.56
C SER A 356 10.94 1.03 -17.97
N ASP A 357 10.31 0.30 -18.89
CA ASP A 357 10.77 0.19 -20.29
C ASP A 357 10.80 1.56 -20.97
N THR A 358 9.79 2.40 -20.73
CA THR A 358 9.75 3.74 -21.34
C THR A 358 10.81 4.65 -20.72
N ASN A 359 10.92 4.71 -19.40
CA ASN A 359 11.89 5.55 -18.70
C ASN A 359 13.34 5.23 -19.10
N ILE A 360 13.65 3.94 -19.29
CA ILE A 360 14.98 3.48 -19.72
C ILE A 360 15.19 3.80 -21.21
N SER A 361 14.23 3.46 -22.08
CA SER A 361 14.40 3.58 -23.53
C SER A 361 14.33 5.01 -24.07
N THR A 362 13.91 5.97 -23.24
CA THR A 362 13.90 7.42 -23.54
C THR A 362 14.80 8.21 -22.60
N ALA A 363 15.71 7.54 -21.89
CA ALA A 363 16.69 8.19 -21.04
C ALA A 363 17.51 9.24 -21.84
N GLY A 364 17.63 10.45 -21.28
CA GLY A 364 18.37 11.56 -21.90
C GLY A 364 17.68 12.20 -23.11
N GLN A 365 16.50 11.72 -23.52
CA GLN A 365 15.74 12.30 -24.62
C GLN A 365 14.74 13.34 -24.11
N THR A 366 14.58 14.43 -24.87
CA THR A 366 13.45 15.34 -24.71
C THR A 366 12.41 14.94 -25.74
N LEU A 367 11.31 14.36 -25.26
CA LEU A 367 10.20 13.96 -26.14
C LEU A 367 9.23 15.13 -26.30
N GLN A 368 8.35 15.04 -27.29
CA GLN A 368 7.14 15.84 -27.37
C GLN A 368 5.95 15.00 -26.87
N LEU A 369 4.87 15.65 -26.44
CA LEU A 369 3.69 14.95 -25.94
C LEU A 369 3.08 13.96 -26.97
N ASP A 370 3.18 14.26 -28.26
CA ASP A 370 2.69 13.43 -29.36
C ASP A 370 3.74 12.42 -29.88
N HIS A 371 4.90 12.32 -29.23
CA HIS A 371 5.95 11.40 -29.62
C HIS A 371 5.42 9.95 -29.62
N PRO A 372 5.66 9.15 -30.69
CA PRO A 372 5.04 7.83 -30.84
C PRO A 372 5.22 6.88 -29.66
N LYS A 373 6.41 6.88 -29.03
CA LYS A 373 6.68 6.05 -27.84
C LYS A 373 5.82 6.46 -26.63
N LEU A 374 5.67 7.76 -26.38
CA LEU A 374 4.87 8.27 -25.26
C LEU A 374 3.39 8.01 -25.50
N VAL A 375 2.89 8.24 -26.72
CA VAL A 375 1.50 7.92 -27.08
C VAL A 375 1.24 6.42 -26.93
N ALA A 376 2.15 5.55 -27.37
CA ALA A 376 2.02 4.11 -27.19
C ALA A 376 1.95 3.72 -25.70
N LEU A 377 2.81 4.30 -24.84
CA LEU A 377 2.74 4.11 -23.40
C LEU A 377 1.37 4.55 -22.84
N LEU A 378 0.88 5.74 -23.20
CA LEU A 378 -0.41 6.26 -22.74
C LEU A 378 -1.57 5.35 -23.16
N VAL A 379 -1.55 4.78 -24.37
CA VAL A 379 -2.57 3.84 -24.85
C VAL A 379 -2.58 2.55 -24.00
N GLN A 380 -1.40 1.99 -23.70
CA GLN A 380 -1.28 0.80 -22.86
C GLN A 380 -1.76 1.08 -21.44
N LEU A 381 -1.29 2.16 -20.82
CA LEU A 381 -1.69 2.57 -19.48
C LEU A 381 -3.20 2.87 -19.41
N ALA A 382 -3.78 3.51 -20.43
CA ALA A 382 -5.21 3.80 -20.46
C ALA A 382 -6.05 2.52 -20.55
N THR A 383 -5.52 1.47 -21.20
CA THR A 383 -6.18 0.16 -21.26
C THR A 383 -6.20 -0.51 -19.88
N GLN A 384 -5.06 -0.54 -19.18
CA GLN A 384 -4.99 -1.07 -17.80
C GLN A 384 -5.83 -0.22 -16.85
N GLY A 385 -5.75 1.10 -17.01
CA GLY A 385 -6.48 2.10 -16.24
C GLY A 385 -7.99 2.02 -16.39
N PHE A 386 -8.48 1.70 -17.59
CA PHE A 386 -9.90 1.50 -17.82
C PHE A 386 -10.39 0.19 -17.20
N ALA A 387 -9.54 -0.85 -17.13
CA ALA A 387 -9.87 -2.07 -16.38
C ALA A 387 -10.02 -1.80 -14.88
N LEU A 388 -9.12 -0.99 -14.29
CA LEU A 388 -9.26 -0.51 -12.91
C LEU A 388 -10.55 0.31 -12.73
N MET A 389 -10.82 1.25 -13.63
CA MET A 389 -12.03 2.07 -13.58
C MET A 389 -13.28 1.20 -13.61
N ARG A 390 -13.34 0.18 -14.46
CA ARG A 390 -14.47 -0.77 -14.49
C ARG A 390 -14.64 -1.50 -13.16
N GLU A 391 -13.55 -1.93 -12.54
CA GLU A 391 -13.61 -2.62 -11.24
C GLU A 391 -14.13 -1.69 -10.13
N LEU A 392 -13.67 -0.44 -10.09
CA LEU A 392 -14.17 0.57 -9.16
C LEU A 392 -15.61 0.99 -9.49
N GLY A 393 -15.97 1.06 -10.77
CA GLY A 393 -17.32 1.42 -11.24
C GLY A 393 -18.38 0.34 -11.00
N ARG A 394 -17.96 -0.91 -10.76
CA ARG A 394 -18.87 -1.94 -10.24
C ARG A 394 -19.20 -1.70 -8.76
N GLN A 395 -18.30 -1.05 -8.04
CA GLN A 395 -18.39 -0.79 -6.61
C GLN A 395 -19.20 0.47 -6.32
N ILE A 396 -18.93 1.56 -7.02
CA ILE A 396 -19.58 2.84 -6.73
C ILE A 396 -20.10 3.53 -7.98
N ASN A 397 -21.02 4.48 -7.80
CA ASN A 397 -21.58 5.22 -8.92
C ASN A 397 -20.46 5.94 -9.68
N LEU A 398 -20.40 5.71 -11.00
CA LEU A 398 -19.41 6.34 -11.89
C LEU A 398 -19.48 7.86 -11.84
N ALA A 399 -20.64 8.45 -11.54
CA ALA A 399 -20.79 9.89 -11.38
C ALA A 399 -19.96 10.40 -10.18
N ASP A 400 -19.97 9.67 -9.07
CA ASP A 400 -19.20 10.03 -7.87
C ASP A 400 -17.70 9.95 -8.16
N LEU A 401 -17.25 8.90 -8.86
CA LEU A 401 -15.86 8.75 -9.32
C LEU A 401 -15.42 9.90 -10.24
N ALA A 402 -16.31 10.35 -11.13
CA ALA A 402 -16.01 11.41 -12.08
C ALA A 402 -15.91 12.78 -11.39
N GLN A 403 -16.80 13.06 -10.44
CA GLN A 403 -16.91 14.35 -9.76
C GLN A 403 -15.87 14.55 -8.66
N ALA A 404 -15.42 13.47 -8.01
CA ALA A 404 -14.40 13.54 -6.96
C ALA A 404 -13.20 14.35 -7.46
N ALA A 405 -12.73 15.35 -6.72
CA ALA A 405 -11.49 16.09 -7.00
C ALA A 405 -10.33 15.61 -6.12
N ARG A 406 -10.65 15.14 -4.92
CA ARG A 406 -9.70 14.66 -3.92
C ARG A 406 -10.00 13.21 -3.53
N ILE A 407 -8.97 12.37 -3.58
CA ILE A 407 -9.07 10.92 -3.34
C ILE A 407 -8.13 10.53 -2.22
N GLN A 408 -8.64 9.84 -1.21
CA GLN A 408 -7.83 9.22 -0.17
C GLN A 408 -7.64 7.73 -0.46
N VAL A 409 -6.40 7.26 -0.41
CA VAL A 409 -6.04 5.84 -0.52
C VAL A 409 -5.32 5.40 0.73
N VAL A 410 -5.82 4.33 1.34
CA VAL A 410 -5.27 3.73 2.55
C VAL A 410 -4.81 2.32 2.24
N GLU A 411 -3.51 2.07 2.41
CA GLU A 411 -2.96 0.72 2.37
C GLU A 411 -3.05 0.11 3.78
N ALA A 412 -3.99 -0.82 3.98
CA ALA A 412 -4.29 -1.41 5.29
C ALA A 412 -3.44 -2.66 5.63
N ARG A 413 -2.51 -3.03 4.74
CA ARG A 413 -1.54 -4.12 4.94
C ARG A 413 -0.32 -3.91 4.07
N ALA A 414 0.77 -4.60 4.41
CA ALA A 414 1.92 -4.69 3.51
C ALA A 414 1.49 -5.31 2.16
N LYS A 415 2.01 -4.77 1.05
CA LYS A 415 1.75 -5.22 -0.34
C LYS A 415 0.38 -4.83 -0.90
N ALA A 416 -0.46 -4.11 -0.17
CA ALA A 416 -1.74 -3.60 -0.65
C ALA A 416 -1.57 -2.28 -1.42
N TYR A 417 -0.94 -2.34 -2.59
CA TYR A 417 -0.82 -1.19 -3.48
C TYR A 417 -1.91 -1.22 -4.57
N LEU A 418 -2.72 -0.16 -4.64
CA LEU A 418 -3.66 0.07 -5.73
C LEU A 418 -3.15 1.24 -6.61
N PRO A 419 -2.92 1.04 -7.93
CA PRO A 419 -2.42 2.07 -8.85
C PRO A 419 -3.51 3.08 -9.26
N VAL A 420 -4.10 3.80 -8.30
CA VAL A 420 -5.22 4.71 -8.55
C VAL A 420 -4.87 5.85 -9.50
N GLU A 421 -3.60 6.23 -9.59
CA GLU A 421 -3.08 7.26 -10.50
C GLU A 421 -3.40 6.94 -11.95
N PHE A 422 -3.55 5.66 -12.27
CA PHE A 422 -3.81 5.16 -13.62
C PHE A 422 -5.27 4.88 -13.89
N VAL A 423 -6.19 5.08 -12.93
CA VAL A 423 -7.64 4.99 -13.22
C VAL A 423 -7.98 5.95 -14.36
N TYR A 424 -8.51 5.41 -15.45
CA TYR A 424 -8.74 6.12 -16.70
C TYR A 424 -10.23 6.29 -16.96
N MET A 425 -10.69 7.55 -16.95
CA MET A 425 -12.11 7.92 -17.09
C MET A 425 -12.54 8.09 -18.56
N GLY A 426 -11.60 8.11 -19.50
CA GLY A 426 -11.91 8.20 -20.93
C GLY A 426 -12.40 6.88 -21.52
N LYS A 427 -12.88 6.92 -22.76
CA LYS A 427 -13.19 5.70 -23.53
C LYS A 427 -11.91 4.90 -23.76
N PRO A 428 -11.92 3.57 -23.60
CA PRO A 428 -10.72 2.76 -23.78
C PRO A 428 -10.21 2.94 -25.22
N PRO A 429 -8.93 3.33 -25.39
CA PRO A 429 -8.38 3.59 -26.70
C PRO A 429 -8.14 2.27 -27.46
N ASN A 430 -8.22 2.35 -28.78
CA ASN A 430 -7.72 1.30 -29.66
C ASN A 430 -6.19 1.28 -29.64
N ILE A 431 -5.57 0.15 -29.97
CA ILE A 431 -4.10 0.01 -30.00
C ILE A 431 -3.38 1.03 -30.91
N LYS A 432 -4.08 1.56 -31.93
CA LYS A 432 -3.57 2.60 -32.86
C LYS A 432 -4.13 3.99 -32.56
N ALA A 433 -4.64 4.23 -31.36
CA ALA A 433 -5.17 5.54 -30.99
C ALA A 433 -4.09 6.61 -31.06
N LYS A 434 -4.50 7.81 -31.46
CA LYS A 434 -3.63 9.00 -31.52
C LYS A 434 -3.76 9.78 -30.23
N LEU A 435 -2.82 10.69 -29.98
CA LEU A 435 -2.99 11.68 -28.92
C LEU A 435 -4.27 12.50 -29.17
N CYS A 436 -5.06 12.73 -28.12
CA CYS A 436 -6.19 13.66 -28.15
C CYS A 436 -5.73 15.05 -28.62
N PRO A 437 -6.37 15.68 -29.63
CA PRO A 437 -5.99 17.02 -30.10
C PRO A 437 -6.03 18.10 -29.01
N ASN A 438 -6.85 17.90 -27.98
CA ASN A 438 -6.96 18.83 -26.85
C ASN A 438 -6.06 18.44 -25.67
N ALA A 439 -5.21 17.41 -25.78
CA ALA A 439 -4.45 16.86 -24.66
C ALA A 439 -3.59 17.92 -23.95
N LYS A 440 -2.82 18.71 -24.71
CA LYS A 440 -1.96 19.75 -24.14
C LYS A 440 -2.76 20.83 -23.41
N ALA A 441 -3.84 21.32 -24.03
CA ALA A 441 -4.73 22.29 -23.42
C ALA A 441 -5.39 21.75 -22.14
N ALA A 442 -5.89 20.50 -22.17
CA ALA A 442 -6.49 19.85 -21.01
C ALA A 442 -5.49 19.64 -19.85
N LEU A 443 -4.22 19.35 -20.16
CA LEU A 443 -3.17 19.27 -19.15
C LEU A 443 -2.84 20.65 -18.56
N LEU A 444 -2.73 21.71 -19.36
CA LEU A 444 -2.33 23.03 -18.84
C LEU A 444 -3.48 23.81 -18.18
N ASP A 445 -4.71 23.57 -18.60
CA ASP A 445 -5.91 24.23 -18.06
C ASP A 445 -7.07 23.23 -17.94
N ALA A 446 -7.40 22.86 -16.68
CA ALA A 446 -8.48 21.92 -16.39
C ALA A 446 -9.86 22.47 -16.79
N GLY A 447 -10.02 23.80 -16.74
CA GLY A 447 -11.24 24.50 -17.12
C GLY A 447 -11.41 24.60 -18.64
N ALA A 448 -10.30 24.70 -19.40
CA ALA A 448 -10.33 24.76 -20.85
C ALA A 448 -10.86 23.48 -21.52
N CYS A 449 -10.62 22.32 -20.91
CA CYS A 449 -11.11 21.06 -21.47
C CYS A 449 -11.32 19.99 -20.38
N ASN A 450 -12.60 19.74 -20.06
CA ASN A 450 -12.98 18.64 -19.19
C ASN A 450 -13.03 17.33 -20.00
N ALA A 451 -12.27 16.32 -19.55
CA ALA A 451 -12.25 15.00 -20.17
C ALA A 451 -13.67 14.37 -20.26
N ALA A 452 -14.56 14.65 -19.30
CA ALA A 452 -15.93 14.16 -19.28
C ALA A 452 -16.79 14.71 -20.43
N THR A 453 -16.53 15.93 -20.89
CA THR A 453 -17.29 16.59 -21.99
C THR A 453 -16.53 16.63 -23.31
N CYS A 454 -15.26 16.22 -23.31
CA CYS A 454 -14.41 16.23 -24.49
C CYS A 454 -14.80 15.11 -25.49
N LYS A 455 -15.21 15.51 -26.71
CA LYS A 455 -15.57 14.58 -27.80
C LYS A 455 -14.48 13.59 -28.19
N TYR A 456 -13.21 13.93 -27.94
CA TYR A 456 -12.08 13.05 -28.23
C TYR A 456 -11.84 12.04 -27.11
N ALA A 457 -12.04 12.43 -25.85
CA ALA A 457 -11.94 11.53 -24.71
C ALA A 457 -13.03 10.45 -24.73
N SER A 458 -14.18 10.72 -25.33
CA SER A 458 -15.26 9.75 -25.57
C SER A 458 -15.10 8.93 -26.87
N ASN A 459 -13.96 9.03 -27.57
CA ASN A 459 -13.71 8.35 -28.84
C ASN A 459 -12.47 7.45 -28.76
N ALA A 460 -12.64 6.15 -29.00
CA ALA A 460 -11.59 5.14 -28.90
C ALA A 460 -10.43 5.33 -29.90
N LYS A 461 -10.56 6.23 -30.90
CA LYS A 461 -9.45 6.62 -31.78
C LYS A 461 -8.42 7.53 -31.11
N TYR A 462 -8.69 8.00 -29.89
CA TYR A 462 -7.83 8.93 -29.18
C TYR A 462 -7.54 8.48 -27.75
N VAL A 463 -6.36 8.85 -27.23
CA VAL A 463 -6.00 8.75 -25.82
C VAL A 463 -5.81 10.15 -25.25
N CYS A 464 -6.40 10.42 -24.09
CA CYS A 464 -6.31 11.72 -23.41
C CYS A 464 -5.59 11.57 -22.06
N PRO A 465 -4.36 12.09 -21.90
CA PRO A 465 -3.63 11.96 -20.63
C PRO A 465 -4.34 12.66 -19.46
N ALA A 466 -5.10 13.73 -19.71
CA ALA A 466 -5.89 14.41 -18.67
C ALA A 466 -7.06 13.56 -18.13
N ALA A 467 -7.38 12.41 -18.73
CA ALA A 467 -8.43 11.52 -18.25
C ALA A 467 -7.94 10.50 -17.20
N PHE A 468 -6.64 10.45 -16.91
CA PHE A 468 -6.11 9.69 -15.78
C PHE A 468 -6.31 10.46 -14.48
N TRP A 469 -6.60 9.76 -13.38
CA TRP A 469 -6.69 10.39 -12.06
C TRP A 469 -5.39 11.07 -11.63
N GLY A 470 -4.24 10.50 -11.98
CA GLY A 470 -2.92 11.09 -11.67
C GLY A 470 -2.64 12.45 -12.32
N PHE A 471 -3.48 12.92 -13.25
CA PHE A 471 -3.43 14.25 -13.89
C PHE A 471 -4.74 15.04 -13.77
N SER A 472 -5.73 14.53 -13.05
CA SER A 472 -7.04 15.18 -12.90
C SER A 472 -7.50 15.31 -11.45
N LYS A 473 -6.88 14.59 -10.52
CA LYS A 473 -7.28 14.49 -9.11
C LYS A 473 -6.07 14.74 -8.20
N CYS A 474 -6.32 15.33 -7.04
CA CYS A 474 -5.37 15.30 -5.93
C CYS A 474 -5.51 13.97 -5.18
N ILE A 475 -4.40 13.25 -5.00
CA ILE A 475 -4.39 11.91 -4.42
C ILE A 475 -3.58 11.95 -3.13
N GLU A 476 -4.25 11.63 -2.03
CA GLU A 476 -3.68 11.41 -0.70
C GLU A 476 -3.46 9.91 -0.51
N ARG A 477 -2.25 9.50 -0.10
CA ARG A 477 -1.95 8.08 0.10
C ARG A 477 -1.27 7.83 1.45
N HIS A 478 -1.80 6.87 2.19
CA HIS A 478 -1.25 6.42 3.47
C HIS A 478 -0.73 4.99 3.36
N PRO A 479 0.55 4.74 3.69
CA PRO A 479 1.10 3.40 3.68
C PRO A 479 0.64 2.61 4.92
N PHE A 480 0.75 1.28 4.87
CA PHE A 480 0.56 0.44 6.05
C PHE A 480 1.71 0.61 7.03
N GLY A 481 1.45 0.87 8.32
CA GLY A 481 2.48 0.93 9.38
C GLY A 481 2.94 -0.44 9.89
N LYS A 482 4.15 -0.54 10.42
CA LYS A 482 4.76 -1.76 10.98
C LYS A 482 4.22 -2.18 12.34
N SER A 483 3.69 -1.23 13.12
CA SER A 483 3.17 -1.49 14.46
C SER A 483 1.74 -0.96 14.59
N ASP A 484 0.92 -1.66 15.36
CA ASP A 484 -0.52 -1.39 15.56
C ASP A 484 -0.82 -0.04 16.24
N GLY A 485 0.19 0.81 16.45
CA GLY A 485 0.08 2.14 17.07
C GLY A 485 1.02 3.20 16.50
N HIS A 486 1.69 2.97 15.37
CA HIS A 486 2.48 4.02 14.74
C HIS A 486 1.57 5.15 14.22
N VAL A 487 1.88 6.39 14.61
CA VAL A 487 1.11 7.57 14.25
C VAL A 487 1.81 8.33 13.14
N PHE A 488 1.28 8.29 11.92
CA PHE A 488 1.81 9.11 10.84
C PHE A 488 1.52 10.58 11.09
N GLN A 489 2.51 11.43 10.81
CA GLN A 489 2.36 12.87 10.91
C GLN A 489 1.44 13.43 9.85
N ILE A 490 0.65 14.41 10.30
CA ILE A 490 -0.54 14.87 9.64
C ILE A 490 -0.91 16.29 10.13
N PRO A 491 -1.47 17.16 9.28
CA PRO A 491 -1.86 18.53 9.62
C PRO A 491 -2.74 18.63 10.86
N GLN A 492 -2.49 19.66 11.67
CA GLN A 492 -3.24 20.00 12.89
C GLN A 492 -3.83 21.42 12.79
N PRO A 493 -4.80 21.88 13.61
CA PRO A 493 -5.51 23.12 13.35
C PRO A 493 -4.58 24.22 13.81
N GLY A 494 -4.24 25.14 12.91
CA GLY A 494 -3.19 26.13 13.16
C GLY A 494 -1.76 25.59 13.04
N ALA A 495 -1.58 24.33 12.66
CA ALA A 495 -0.30 23.69 12.35
C ALA A 495 -0.44 22.77 11.11
N ASP A 496 -1.03 23.30 10.05
CA ASP A 496 -1.28 22.66 8.75
C ASP A 496 -0.27 23.07 7.66
N SER A 497 0.72 23.86 8.07
CA SER A 497 1.70 24.46 7.18
C SER A 497 3.08 23.89 7.44
N LEU A 498 3.74 23.45 6.39
CA LEU A 498 5.15 23.12 6.40
C LEU A 498 5.93 24.43 6.37
N ALA A 499 6.65 24.73 7.45
CA ALA A 499 7.41 25.97 7.61
C ALA A 499 8.39 26.17 6.44
N PRO A 500 8.75 27.43 6.12
CA PRO A 500 9.72 27.73 5.06
C PRO A 500 10.97 26.86 5.15
N PHE A 501 11.49 26.44 4.00
CA PHE A 501 12.66 25.57 3.92
C PHE A 501 13.92 26.31 4.38
N LYS A 502 14.14 26.39 5.70
CA LYS A 502 15.31 27.04 6.30
C LYS A 502 16.60 26.28 6.07
N ALA A 503 16.51 24.96 5.87
CA ALA A 503 17.60 24.13 5.41
C ALA A 503 17.09 22.98 4.56
N ALA A 504 17.92 22.54 3.61
CA ALA A 504 17.71 21.36 2.81
C ALA A 504 18.94 20.43 2.85
N LEU A 505 18.70 19.13 2.71
CA LEU A 505 19.74 18.10 2.63
C LEU A 505 19.63 17.38 1.30
N LEU A 506 20.76 17.26 0.59
CA LEU A 506 20.86 16.65 -0.73
C LEU A 506 21.84 15.47 -0.68
N ALA A 507 21.46 14.34 -1.25
CA ALA A 507 22.35 13.21 -1.52
C ALA A 507 21.97 12.50 -2.82
N ALA A 508 22.96 11.90 -3.48
CA ALA A 508 22.75 11.16 -4.72
C ALA A 508 23.73 10.00 -4.86
N SER A 509 23.31 8.98 -5.62
CA SER A 509 24.16 7.91 -6.13
C SER A 509 25.34 8.46 -6.92
N ALA A 510 26.44 7.70 -6.95
CA ALA A 510 27.56 7.98 -7.85
C ALA A 510 27.17 7.89 -9.35
N ARG A 511 26.00 7.32 -9.67
CA ARG A 511 25.48 7.21 -11.05
C ARG A 511 24.80 8.48 -11.56
N VAL A 512 24.48 9.43 -10.69
CA VAL A 512 23.91 10.72 -11.10
C VAL A 512 25.02 11.61 -11.64
N ALA A 513 24.81 12.22 -12.81
CA ALA A 513 25.81 13.07 -13.44
C ALA A 513 26.14 14.28 -12.56
N ALA A 514 27.43 14.64 -12.49
CA ALA A 514 27.89 15.76 -11.68
C ALA A 514 27.26 17.09 -12.15
N THR A 515 27.06 17.27 -13.45
CA THR A 515 26.40 18.46 -14.03
C THR A 515 24.96 18.62 -13.54
N ASP A 516 24.22 17.52 -13.39
CA ASP A 516 22.83 17.55 -12.92
C ASP A 516 22.74 17.86 -11.41
N MET A 517 23.82 17.60 -10.66
CA MET A 517 23.89 17.84 -9.22
C MET A 517 24.43 19.22 -8.88
N ILE A 518 25.61 19.59 -9.39
CA ILE A 518 26.38 20.77 -9.00
C ILE A 518 26.61 21.77 -10.15
N GLY A 519 26.07 21.52 -11.34
CA GLY A 519 26.11 22.48 -12.43
C GLY A 519 25.29 23.74 -12.15
N PRO A 520 25.41 24.80 -12.98
CA PRO A 520 24.68 26.06 -12.81
C PRO A 520 23.16 25.87 -12.80
N ASP A 521 22.65 24.92 -13.61
CA ASP A 521 21.24 24.52 -13.65
C ASP A 521 20.98 23.21 -12.87
N GLY A 522 21.92 22.78 -12.03
CA GLY A 522 21.82 21.55 -11.25
C GLY A 522 20.91 21.67 -10.04
N LEU A 523 20.63 20.54 -9.39
CA LEU A 523 19.77 20.50 -8.20
C LEU A 523 20.26 21.35 -7.03
N LEU A 524 21.59 21.46 -6.84
CA LEU A 524 22.15 22.30 -5.80
C LEU A 524 21.76 23.77 -6.00
N SER A 525 21.79 24.25 -7.24
CA SER A 525 21.39 25.62 -7.59
C SER A 525 19.91 25.87 -7.26
N ALA A 526 19.02 24.96 -7.69
CA ALA A 526 17.59 25.03 -7.41
C ALA A 526 17.28 24.99 -5.90
N LEU A 527 18.01 24.18 -5.14
CA LEU A 527 17.87 24.12 -3.68
C LEU A 527 18.40 25.37 -2.98
N THR A 528 19.54 25.91 -3.40
CA THR A 528 20.10 27.15 -2.83
C THR A 528 19.20 28.35 -3.13
N ALA A 529 18.46 28.30 -4.25
CA ALA A 529 17.45 29.29 -4.58
C ALA A 529 16.22 29.22 -3.67
N LEU A 530 15.89 28.05 -3.09
CA LEU A 530 14.72 27.82 -2.24
C LEU A 530 15.05 27.90 -0.74
N ALA A 531 16.23 27.42 -0.33
CA ALA A 531 16.64 27.31 1.06
C ALA A 531 17.99 28.00 1.31
N PRO A 532 18.12 28.83 2.37
CA PRO A 532 19.34 29.58 2.63
C PRO A 532 20.53 28.69 3.06
N LYS A 533 20.25 27.46 3.51
CA LYS A 533 21.28 26.48 3.90
C LYS A 533 21.02 25.16 3.18
N VAL A 534 21.93 24.77 2.29
CA VAL A 534 21.88 23.46 1.62
C VAL A 534 23.09 22.64 2.04
N ARG A 535 22.85 21.41 2.45
CA ARG A 535 23.88 20.45 2.88
C ARG A 535 23.98 19.34 1.84
N LEU A 536 25.19 19.04 1.38
CA LEU A 536 25.45 17.92 0.49
C LEU A 536 26.08 16.78 1.28
N ALA A 537 25.38 15.65 1.40
CA ALA A 537 25.90 14.46 2.07
C ALA A 537 26.49 13.48 1.03
N LYS A 538 27.74 13.07 1.27
CA LYS A 538 28.47 12.09 0.43
C LYS A 538 28.51 10.68 1.04
N SER A 539 27.86 10.46 2.17
CA SER A 539 27.73 9.16 2.83
C SER A 539 26.54 9.20 3.79
N TRP A 540 26.09 8.02 4.22
CA TRP A 540 25.00 7.89 5.21
C TRP A 540 25.40 8.43 6.60
N ASP A 541 26.66 8.29 7.00
CA ASP A 541 27.17 8.93 8.23
C ASP A 541 27.12 10.46 8.15
N ALA A 542 27.50 11.03 7.00
CA ALA A 542 27.45 12.47 6.78
C ALA A 542 25.99 12.96 6.70
N TRP A 543 25.11 12.15 6.14
CA TRP A 543 23.66 12.38 6.11
C TRP A 543 23.10 12.46 7.54
N GLN A 544 23.30 11.42 8.35
CA GLN A 544 22.82 11.37 9.74
C GLN A 544 23.36 12.53 10.58
N LYS A 545 24.66 12.84 10.47
CA LYS A 545 25.24 14.03 11.11
C LYS A 545 24.58 15.32 10.66
N SER A 546 24.21 15.43 9.38
CA SER A 546 23.57 16.60 8.81
C SER A 546 22.12 16.78 9.28
N ILE A 547 21.41 15.72 9.67
CA ILE A 547 20.06 15.81 10.27
C ILE A 547 20.12 16.59 11.60
N LEU A 548 21.19 16.41 12.38
CA LEU A 548 21.36 17.03 13.71
C LEU A 548 21.76 18.52 13.66
N VAL A 549 22.21 19.04 12.50
CA VAL A 549 22.71 20.41 12.38
C VAL A 549 21.54 21.41 12.34
N LYS A 550 21.65 22.50 13.12
CA LYS A 550 20.63 23.58 13.15
C LYS A 550 20.85 24.65 12.06
N PRO A 551 19.78 25.22 11.47
CA PRO A 551 18.38 24.80 11.60
C PRO A 551 18.15 23.40 10.99
N ALA A 552 17.18 22.66 11.51
CA ALA A 552 16.83 21.33 10.99
C ALA A 552 16.44 21.43 9.51
N ALA A 553 16.82 20.41 8.72
CA ALA A 553 16.44 20.35 7.31
C ALA A 553 14.98 19.88 7.21
N THR A 554 14.11 20.73 6.64
CA THR A 554 12.69 20.40 6.42
C THR A 554 12.41 19.90 5.00
N LEU A 555 13.47 19.84 4.16
CA LEU A 555 13.45 19.26 2.82
C LEU A 555 14.65 18.30 2.66
N LEU A 556 14.36 17.04 2.39
CA LEU A 556 15.34 15.99 2.14
C LEU A 556 15.21 15.55 0.68
N VAL A 557 16.25 15.73 -0.12
CA VAL A 557 16.27 15.35 -1.54
C VAL A 557 17.28 14.22 -1.73
N LEU A 558 16.78 13.04 -2.09
CA LEU A 558 17.59 11.86 -2.33
C LEU A 558 17.40 11.37 -3.76
N LEU A 559 18.51 11.15 -4.47
CA LEU A 559 18.55 10.44 -5.75
C LEU A 559 19.39 9.17 -5.61
N PRO A 560 18.94 8.20 -4.79
CA PRO A 560 19.70 6.99 -4.54
C PRO A 560 19.59 6.03 -5.72
N HIS A 561 20.55 5.11 -5.83
CA HIS A 561 20.30 3.87 -6.56
C HIS A 561 19.67 2.87 -5.59
N THR A 562 18.59 2.22 -6.02
CA THR A 562 17.93 1.15 -5.26
C THR A 562 18.37 -0.20 -5.82
N ASP A 563 18.94 -1.04 -4.97
CA ASP A 563 19.30 -2.43 -5.29
C ASP A 563 19.36 -3.26 -3.99
N ASN A 564 19.65 -4.55 -4.07
CA ASN A 564 19.99 -5.33 -2.90
C ASN A 564 21.37 -4.93 -2.35
N SER A 565 21.48 -4.95 -1.02
CA SER A 565 22.74 -4.74 -0.31
C SER A 565 23.78 -5.75 -0.76
N PRO A 566 25.03 -5.32 -1.02
CA PRO A 566 26.13 -6.25 -1.26
C PRO A 566 26.53 -7.01 0.01
N ASP A 567 26.24 -6.45 1.18
CA ASP A 567 26.67 -6.98 2.48
C ASP A 567 25.61 -7.89 3.10
N PHE A 568 24.33 -7.71 2.73
CA PHE A 568 23.20 -8.47 3.27
C PHE A 568 22.37 -9.11 2.16
N LEU A 569 22.29 -10.45 2.19
CA LEU A 569 21.59 -11.24 1.18
C LEU A 569 20.10 -10.89 1.07
N ASN A 570 19.66 -10.52 -0.14
CA ASN A 570 18.26 -10.21 -0.49
C ASN A 570 17.63 -9.10 0.37
N THR A 571 18.44 -8.14 0.82
CA THR A 571 17.97 -7.00 1.60
C THR A 571 18.03 -5.75 0.72
N PRO A 572 16.89 -5.11 0.39
CA PRO A 572 16.87 -3.85 -0.34
C PRO A 572 17.66 -2.76 0.40
N ALA A 573 18.40 -1.96 -0.37
CA ALA A 573 19.24 -0.89 0.13
C ALA A 573 19.24 0.32 -0.82
N LEU A 574 19.43 1.50 -0.23
CA LEU A 574 19.67 2.75 -0.94
C LEU A 574 21.17 3.02 -1.00
N GLU A 575 21.69 3.23 -2.20
CA GLU A 575 23.07 3.62 -2.44
C GLU A 575 23.18 5.12 -2.72
N ILE A 576 24.04 5.78 -1.93
CA ILE A 576 24.57 7.11 -2.22
C ILE A 576 26.09 7.04 -2.23
N GLN A 577 26.74 7.58 -3.26
CA GLN A 577 28.20 7.59 -3.40
C GLN A 577 28.91 6.26 -3.05
N LYS A 578 28.36 5.13 -3.51
CA LYS A 578 28.80 3.75 -3.28
C LYS A 578 28.70 3.28 -1.82
N LYS A 579 27.90 3.94 -1.00
CA LYS A 579 27.60 3.58 0.39
C LYS A 579 26.13 3.18 0.51
N TRP A 580 25.88 2.04 1.14
CA TRP A 580 24.58 1.40 1.19
C TRP A 580 23.92 1.59 2.55
N LEU A 581 22.63 1.87 2.55
CA LEU A 581 21.76 1.86 3.73
C LEU A 581 20.62 0.90 3.47
N THR A 582 20.56 -0.19 4.22
CA THR A 582 19.47 -1.15 4.09
C THR A 582 18.15 -0.56 4.61
N SER A 583 17.03 -1.04 4.09
CA SER A 583 15.71 -0.67 4.60
C SER A 583 15.52 -1.01 6.09
N VAL A 584 16.24 -2.00 6.60
CA VAL A 584 16.19 -2.42 8.01
C VAL A 584 16.98 -1.48 8.93
N GLN A 585 18.00 -0.79 8.40
CA GLN A 585 18.82 0.17 9.13
C GLN A 585 18.23 1.57 9.16
N LEU A 586 17.27 1.88 8.28
CA LEU A 586 16.61 3.19 8.27
C LEU A 586 15.82 3.38 9.58
N SER A 587 16.06 4.50 10.24
CA SER A 587 15.41 4.91 11.49
C SER A 587 15.16 6.42 11.48
N SER A 588 14.53 6.94 12.54
CA SER A 588 14.29 8.37 12.74
C SER A 588 15.56 9.23 12.61
N ASP A 589 16.73 8.70 12.98
CA ASP A 589 18.02 9.41 12.93
C ASP A 589 18.41 9.86 11.51
N TYR A 590 17.82 9.24 10.48
CA TYR A 590 18.03 9.58 9.08
C TYR A 590 16.99 10.58 8.54
N VAL A 591 15.98 10.95 9.31
CA VAL A 591 14.83 11.73 8.83
C VAL A 591 14.65 13.01 9.64
N GLU A 592 14.61 12.92 10.97
CA GLU A 592 14.38 14.08 11.82
C GLU A 592 15.28 14.07 13.07
N PRO A 593 15.67 15.25 13.58
CA PRO A 593 16.38 15.34 14.84
C PRO A 593 15.49 14.83 16.01
N PRO A 594 16.07 14.17 17.04
CA PRO A 594 15.30 13.62 18.17
C PRO A 594 14.44 14.63 18.94
N THR A 595 14.75 15.92 18.82
CA THR A 595 14.05 17.02 19.51
C THR A 595 13.16 17.83 18.55
N GLN A 596 12.80 17.31 17.38
CA GLN A 596 11.90 17.97 16.44
C GLN A 596 10.55 18.25 17.14
N SER A 597 10.10 19.50 17.07
CA SER A 597 8.74 19.90 17.43
C SER A 597 8.05 20.42 16.19
N GLY A 598 6.86 19.91 15.89
CA GLY A 598 6.09 20.26 14.69
C GLY A 598 6.25 19.25 13.54
N PRO A 599 5.85 19.64 12.31
CA PRO A 599 5.87 18.75 11.16
C PRO A 599 7.30 18.32 10.81
N GLY A 600 7.46 17.06 10.45
CA GLY A 600 8.66 16.47 9.90
C GLY A 600 8.87 16.89 8.44
N PRO A 601 9.99 16.47 7.83
CA PRO A 601 10.41 16.98 6.52
C PRO A 601 9.56 16.45 5.36
N VAL A 602 9.64 17.18 4.24
CA VAL A 602 9.29 16.67 2.90
C VAL A 602 10.48 15.89 2.35
N VAL A 603 10.24 14.66 1.91
CA VAL A 603 11.26 13.78 1.34
C VAL A 603 10.98 13.54 -0.14
N LEU A 604 11.91 13.96 -1.00
CA LEU A 604 11.92 13.58 -2.42
C LEU A 604 12.83 12.36 -2.57
N LEU A 605 12.25 11.15 -2.63
CA LEU A 605 12.96 9.87 -2.70
C LEU A 605 12.94 9.32 -4.14
N LEU A 606 13.79 9.91 -4.99
CA LEU A 606 13.78 9.70 -6.43
C LEU A 606 14.84 8.67 -6.88
N GLY A 607 14.72 7.46 -6.34
CA GLY A 607 15.47 6.27 -6.79
C GLY A 607 14.63 5.36 -7.67
N CYS A 608 15.11 4.16 -8.02
CA CYS A 608 14.29 3.17 -8.74
C CYS A 608 13.30 2.48 -7.79
N SER A 609 12.04 2.31 -8.24
CA SER A 609 10.95 1.57 -7.57
C SER A 609 10.90 1.78 -6.05
N THR A 610 11.07 3.03 -5.58
CA THR A 610 11.16 3.33 -4.13
C THR A 610 9.82 3.18 -3.41
N ALA A 611 8.70 3.31 -4.14
CA ALA A 611 7.34 3.10 -3.66
C ALA A 611 6.79 1.69 -3.95
N LEU A 612 7.38 0.93 -4.87
CA LEU A 612 7.01 -0.45 -5.22
C LEU A 612 8.16 -1.42 -4.95
N ALA A 613 8.45 -1.68 -3.67
CA ALA A 613 9.47 -2.66 -3.31
C ALA A 613 9.01 -4.11 -3.61
N ASP A 614 9.91 -4.90 -4.21
CA ASP A 614 9.73 -6.35 -4.44
C ASP A 614 9.36 -7.09 -3.13
N VAL A 615 9.98 -6.65 -2.04
CA VAL A 615 9.69 -7.10 -0.68
C VAL A 615 8.91 -5.98 0.04
N PRO A 616 7.60 -6.14 0.26
CA PRO A 616 6.73 -5.04 0.69
C PRO A 616 7.02 -4.52 2.09
N PHE A 617 7.52 -5.39 2.97
CA PHE A 617 7.94 -4.97 4.31
C PHE A 617 9.35 -4.35 4.32
N LEU A 618 9.93 -4.09 3.16
CA LEU A 618 11.21 -3.40 2.99
C LEU A 618 11.01 -2.18 2.06
N ASN A 619 9.80 -1.60 2.06
CA ASN A 619 9.41 -0.46 1.25
C ASN A 619 9.93 0.86 1.86
N PHE A 620 10.87 1.52 1.18
CA PHE A 620 11.52 2.73 1.68
C PHE A 620 10.55 3.89 1.92
N VAL A 621 9.52 4.08 1.10
CA VAL A 621 8.56 5.15 1.33
C VAL A 621 7.87 5.00 2.69
N ARG A 622 7.48 3.76 3.02
CA ARG A 622 6.95 3.46 4.35
C ARG A 622 7.99 3.69 5.45
N GLU A 623 9.23 3.22 5.25
CA GLU A 623 10.30 3.40 6.25
C GLU A 623 10.54 4.90 6.56
N PHE A 624 10.55 5.77 5.55
CA PHE A 624 10.69 7.23 5.75
C PHE A 624 9.48 7.84 6.46
N LYS A 625 8.26 7.39 6.12
CA LYS A 625 7.04 7.83 6.80
C LYS A 625 7.03 7.42 8.27
N GLU A 626 7.47 6.21 8.59
CA GLU A 626 7.58 5.73 9.98
C GLU A 626 8.69 6.44 10.76
N ALA A 627 9.75 6.85 10.08
CA ALA A 627 10.84 7.61 10.67
C ALA A 627 10.52 9.10 10.89
N GLY A 628 9.29 9.55 10.60
CA GLY A 628 8.81 10.91 10.93
C GLY A 628 8.64 11.85 9.74
N ALA A 629 8.75 11.40 8.49
CA ALA A 629 8.52 12.28 7.34
C ALA A 629 7.04 12.71 7.24
N SER A 630 6.78 13.99 6.94
CA SER A 630 5.43 14.50 6.68
C SER A 630 4.91 14.02 5.32
N ILE A 631 5.75 14.15 4.30
CA ILE A 631 5.47 13.77 2.91
C ILE A 631 6.66 13.00 2.36
N VAL A 632 6.40 11.93 1.63
CA VAL A 632 7.42 11.20 0.86
C VAL A 632 6.95 11.03 -0.58
N LEU A 633 7.69 11.59 -1.53
CA LEU A 633 7.49 11.38 -2.95
C LEU A 633 8.41 10.26 -3.45
N GLY A 634 7.83 9.14 -3.86
CA GLY A 634 8.56 7.98 -4.36
C GLY A 634 8.27 7.67 -5.84
N THR A 635 8.96 6.65 -6.35
CA THR A 635 8.84 6.17 -7.73
C THR A 635 8.23 4.78 -7.79
N LEU A 636 7.42 4.53 -8.82
CA LEU A 636 6.74 3.26 -9.07
C LEU A 636 7.54 2.32 -9.98
N ALA A 637 8.61 2.79 -10.61
CA ALA A 637 9.28 2.08 -11.67
C ALA A 637 10.79 2.33 -11.64
N THR A 638 11.53 1.62 -12.49
CA THR A 638 12.92 1.96 -12.77
C THR A 638 13.00 3.32 -13.45
N VAL A 639 13.92 4.17 -12.98
CA VAL A 639 14.06 5.55 -13.46
C VAL A 639 15.51 5.87 -13.80
N HIS A 640 15.71 6.78 -14.75
CA HIS A 640 17.02 7.32 -15.08
C HIS A 640 17.28 8.62 -14.30
N GLY A 641 18.52 8.81 -13.81
CA GLY A 641 18.89 9.94 -12.94
C GLY A 641 18.56 11.31 -13.53
N THR A 642 18.80 11.52 -14.83
CA THR A 642 18.52 12.78 -15.54
C THR A 642 17.04 13.19 -15.51
N HIS A 643 16.11 12.22 -15.54
CA HIS A 643 14.68 12.53 -15.45
C HIS A 643 14.30 12.93 -14.02
N ALA A 644 14.84 12.21 -13.03
CA ALA A 644 14.62 12.50 -11.62
C ALA A 644 15.15 13.90 -11.23
N THR A 645 16.34 14.28 -11.69
CA THR A 645 16.93 15.61 -11.42
C THR A 645 16.13 16.72 -12.07
N ARG A 646 15.71 16.56 -13.33
CA ARG A 646 14.85 17.52 -14.02
C ARG A 646 13.54 17.75 -13.27
N PHE A 647 12.84 16.66 -12.92
CA PHE A 647 11.59 16.76 -12.17
C PHE A 647 11.78 17.47 -10.82
N ALA A 648 12.78 17.06 -10.04
CA ALA A 648 13.04 17.68 -8.74
C ALA A 648 13.30 19.19 -8.89
N ARG A 649 14.09 19.60 -9.88
CA ARG A 649 14.31 21.02 -10.17
C ARG A 649 13.00 21.75 -10.47
N THR A 650 12.19 21.24 -11.40
CA THR A 650 10.91 21.87 -11.79
C THR A 650 9.95 21.97 -10.61
N LEU A 651 9.87 20.94 -9.77
CA LEU A 651 9.05 20.97 -8.56
C LEU A 651 9.54 22.05 -7.56
N LEU A 652 10.84 22.12 -7.30
CA LEU A 652 11.43 23.09 -6.37
C LEU A 652 11.26 24.52 -6.85
N GLU A 653 11.44 24.77 -8.14
CA GLU A 653 11.20 26.07 -8.77
C GLU A 653 9.72 26.48 -8.66
N LYS A 654 8.79 25.55 -8.91
CA LYS A 654 7.36 25.81 -8.76
C LYS A 654 6.99 26.15 -7.32
N ILE A 655 7.51 25.38 -6.37
CA ILE A 655 7.33 25.63 -4.94
C ILE A 655 7.85 27.03 -4.58
N LYS A 656 9.04 27.41 -5.04
CA LYS A 656 9.59 28.74 -4.78
C LYS A 656 8.68 29.88 -5.28
N ILE A 657 8.16 29.76 -6.50
CA ILE A 657 7.46 30.85 -7.18
C ILE A 657 6.00 30.93 -6.72
N LYS A 658 5.34 29.79 -6.51
CA LYS A 658 3.89 29.71 -6.28
C LYS A 658 3.49 28.87 -5.06
N GLY A 659 4.43 28.33 -4.29
CA GLY A 659 4.12 27.33 -3.26
C GLY A 659 3.43 27.89 -2.02
N THR A 660 3.71 29.13 -1.65
CA THR A 660 3.23 29.74 -0.39
C THR A 660 1.71 29.69 -0.27
N GLY A 661 1.23 29.00 0.77
CA GLY A 661 -0.19 28.80 1.05
C GLY A 661 -0.90 27.80 0.15
N ARG A 662 -0.21 27.07 -0.73
CA ARG A 662 -0.85 26.01 -1.53
C ARG A 662 -0.59 24.65 -0.93
N ALA A 663 -1.54 23.73 -1.10
CA ALA A 663 -1.35 22.35 -0.71
C ALA A 663 -0.30 21.68 -1.61
N PHE A 664 0.52 20.79 -1.04
CA PHE A 664 1.58 20.11 -1.78
C PHE A 664 1.04 19.31 -2.98
N ASP A 665 -0.13 18.67 -2.82
CA ASP A 665 -0.76 17.87 -3.86
C ASP A 665 -1.20 18.67 -5.09
N GLU A 666 -1.70 19.89 -4.88
CA GLU A 666 -2.07 20.82 -5.95
C GLU A 666 -0.83 21.25 -6.75
N ILE A 667 0.27 21.55 -6.05
CA ILE A 667 1.54 21.90 -6.69
C ILE A 667 2.09 20.71 -7.49
N LEU A 668 2.08 19.52 -6.88
CA LEU A 668 2.54 18.30 -7.54
C LEU A 668 1.70 17.99 -8.78
N LEU A 669 0.37 18.13 -8.70
CA LEU A 669 -0.55 17.92 -9.82
C LEU A 669 -0.27 18.90 -10.97
N GLU A 670 -0.07 20.19 -10.68
CA GLU A 670 0.30 21.21 -11.68
C GLU A 670 1.62 20.84 -12.37
N VAL A 671 2.66 20.51 -11.59
CA VAL A 671 3.99 20.15 -12.13
C VAL A 671 3.91 18.89 -12.99
N LYS A 672 3.19 17.85 -12.53
CA LYS A 672 2.99 16.62 -13.31
C LYS A 672 2.32 16.92 -14.65
N ARG A 673 1.32 17.80 -14.66
CA ARG A 673 0.59 18.17 -15.88
C ARG A 673 1.44 18.99 -16.85
N GLU A 674 2.17 19.98 -16.36
CA GLU A 674 3.08 20.80 -17.16
C GLU A 674 4.19 19.95 -17.78
N MET A 675 4.87 19.13 -16.98
CA MET A 675 5.95 18.30 -17.48
C MET A 675 5.47 17.23 -18.47
N LEU A 676 4.29 16.62 -18.24
CA LEU A 676 3.73 15.70 -19.24
C LEU A 676 3.33 16.44 -20.52
N ALA A 677 2.78 17.66 -20.41
CA ALA A 677 2.44 18.50 -21.55
C ALA A 677 3.67 18.88 -22.40
N ASP A 678 4.84 18.91 -21.78
CA ASP A 678 6.15 19.08 -22.42
C ASP A 678 6.81 17.76 -22.84
N GLY A 679 6.10 16.63 -22.69
CA GLY A 679 6.52 15.32 -23.19
C GLY A 679 7.35 14.49 -22.22
N ASP A 680 7.46 14.86 -20.95
CA ASP A 680 8.25 14.09 -19.98
C ASP A 680 7.47 12.87 -19.44
N PRO A 681 7.87 11.62 -19.74
CA PRO A 681 7.17 10.42 -19.26
C PRO A 681 7.41 10.14 -17.77
N PHE A 682 8.44 10.73 -17.16
CA PHE A 682 8.86 10.40 -15.79
C PHE A 682 7.76 10.66 -14.76
N VAL A 683 6.95 11.70 -14.99
CA VAL A 683 5.86 12.08 -14.08
C VAL A 683 4.74 11.03 -13.97
N LEU A 684 4.67 10.08 -14.91
CA LEU A 684 3.79 8.90 -14.80
C LEU A 684 4.28 7.92 -13.73
N SER A 685 5.54 7.99 -13.34
CA SER A 685 6.18 7.04 -12.40
C SER A 685 6.18 7.52 -10.96
N LEU A 686 5.42 8.56 -10.61
CA LEU A 686 5.47 9.22 -9.30
C LEU A 686 4.23 8.96 -8.46
N ALA A 687 4.45 8.65 -7.17
CA ALA A 687 3.41 8.57 -6.16
C ALA A 687 3.85 9.28 -4.87
N ALA A 688 2.98 10.14 -4.33
CA ALA A 688 3.21 10.84 -3.08
C ALA A 688 2.48 10.13 -1.93
N TYR A 689 3.14 10.04 -0.79
CA TYR A 689 2.61 9.46 0.45
C TYR A 689 2.65 10.49 1.57
N GLY A 690 1.63 10.46 2.43
CA GLY A 690 1.37 11.46 3.46
C GLY A 690 0.08 12.24 3.19
N ASN A 691 -0.27 13.13 4.13
CA ASN A 691 -1.45 13.97 3.94
C ASN A 691 -1.19 15.00 2.82
N SER A 692 -2.12 15.07 1.87
CA SER A 692 -2.04 15.88 0.68
C SER A 692 -2.29 17.37 0.95
N SER A 693 -2.94 17.72 2.08
CA SER A 693 -3.33 19.09 2.45
C SER A 693 -2.23 19.93 3.10
N TRP A 694 -1.06 19.36 3.41
CA TRP A 694 0.09 20.12 3.94
C TRP A 694 0.36 21.35 3.08
N ARG A 695 0.17 22.54 3.65
CA ARG A 695 0.37 23.80 2.93
C ARG A 695 1.84 24.16 2.96
N ILE A 696 2.42 24.42 1.79
CA ILE A 696 3.81 24.82 1.70
C ILE A 696 3.92 26.31 2.05
N GLN A 697 4.90 26.66 2.88
CA GLN A 697 5.39 28.02 2.98
C GLN A 697 6.74 28.02 2.27
N ALA A 698 6.89 28.81 1.21
CA ALA A 698 8.10 28.82 0.39
C ALA A 698 8.96 30.05 0.67
#